data_AF-A0A3M2B1V2-F1
#
_entry.id   AF-A0A3M2B1V2-F1
#
_cell.length_a   1.000
_cell.length_b   1.000
_cell.length_c   1.000
_cell.angle_alpha   90.00
_cell.angle_beta   90.00
_cell.angle_gamma   90.00
#
_symmetry.space_group_name_H-M   'P 1'
#
loop_
_entity.id
_entity.type
_entity.pdbx_description
1 polymer ?
#
loop_
_entity_poly.entity_id
_entity_poly.type
_entity_poly.pdbx_seq_one_letter_code
_entity_poly.pdbx_strand_id
1 'polypeptide(L)'
;MPKVLIVSESYRNSAQYVAVLLRNLGIQYDFAIGDSPSIGLQTHIGLLAPNSTDCRNYLRQYDAVIIVRNSQPFDLALSVRLAGAWLQWTEPEDPPKLYFGWNFSVTATGVNPYIPPDFPLVRPNNADIPNTVAIADNNINAQSTFTGRPGTYPRLHRENISIYTPSACTHHSDGRIAYWRLNTDNHSSLADTLYTHRVALNNRAGEILATPTPQPDENYPTNTVIAYRYYNNFFLPMMRGGDPIYVHIKRVPFPDAFWLLYGLKLSGVQPAWKLPIYFETDHPLDLAADRIDGTTTVEVLNACTYIIDYMRDFCRRTGMVVHHAVVTSAMARAGGSLGLGQHWQYIHATRYSGGTPEIEQTARRCHEILIAGHREGTTPCGIHDHSIATDQGGGFWKSLTYTGFRRHSATHYNSPYNPSGVNLPLQAPNDVRYRKGQCCVKREHSPVQPGTGDATLIPSESGDYVEWNYPSNSMTGAAVQFDLPAGSLQAARMVIESNIAEMLAMGFPDGHGGEHGYTNCASNSSGGPAYWQAAREYGYKAFRSSYDCNVGSHHELNTIPPNYIWDGFHFLPYNTIDLASLPQYGGYGLYYPGAPSGRDAVSSWGLDNAGDITSDYPNTARRAYRRALCYSVSRWLGANTTLLGACYVHPAANIGFNLSNPNARFDGILEWKPGLPHFNNIVETFEEMYLVVQVLSDYLFFGSVSDLIKVREKVMG
;
A
#
# COMPACT_ATOMS: atom_id res chain seq x y z
N MET A 1 15.36 -9.00 -23.65
CA MET A 1 14.47 -8.40 -22.63
C MET A 1 13.82 -7.18 -23.25
N PRO A 2 12.54 -6.91 -22.97
CA PRO A 2 11.89 -5.75 -23.55
C PRO A 2 12.52 -4.47 -23.04
N LYS A 3 12.60 -3.48 -23.92
CA LYS A 3 13.24 -2.19 -23.68
C LYS A 3 12.29 -1.05 -24.02
N VAL A 4 12.04 -0.15 -23.08
CA VAL A 4 11.16 1.02 -23.29
C VAL A 4 11.93 2.33 -23.16
N LEU A 5 11.42 3.40 -23.78
CA LEU A 5 11.95 4.75 -23.59
C LEU A 5 10.99 5.55 -22.71
N ILE A 6 11.47 6.08 -21.58
CA ILE A 6 10.73 7.07 -20.80
C ILE A 6 11.10 8.46 -21.32
N VAL A 7 10.09 9.24 -21.72
CA VAL A 7 10.23 10.62 -22.16
C VAL A 7 9.49 11.53 -21.19
N SER A 8 10.18 12.53 -20.62
CA SER A 8 9.55 13.50 -19.71
C SER A 8 10.14 14.91 -19.87
N GLU A 9 9.45 15.91 -19.34
CA GLU A 9 9.94 17.30 -19.28
C GLU A 9 11.14 17.42 -18.32
N SER A 10 11.26 16.53 -17.34
CA SER A 10 12.38 16.50 -16.41
C SER A 10 12.56 15.13 -15.78
N TYR A 11 13.69 14.91 -15.11
CA TYR A 11 13.92 13.71 -14.28
C TYR A 11 13.05 13.66 -13.00
N ARG A 12 12.18 14.64 -12.74
CA ARG A 12 11.47 14.76 -11.46
C ARG A 12 10.09 14.08 -11.48
N ASN A 13 9.61 13.72 -10.30
CA ASN A 13 8.24 13.29 -9.97
C ASN A 13 7.83 11.95 -10.62
N SER A 14 6.90 11.96 -11.58
CA SER A 14 6.26 10.76 -12.14
C SER A 14 7.23 9.85 -12.89
N ALA A 15 8.22 10.43 -13.58
CA ALA A 15 9.26 9.70 -14.31
C ALA A 15 10.02 8.69 -13.43
N GLN A 16 10.32 9.07 -12.18
CA GLN A 16 11.02 8.19 -11.23
C GLN A 16 10.14 7.02 -10.80
N TYR A 17 8.85 7.26 -10.56
CA TYR A 17 7.90 6.20 -10.24
C TYR A 17 7.76 5.20 -11.40
N VAL A 18 7.67 5.68 -12.65
CA VAL A 18 7.66 4.81 -13.84
C VAL A 18 8.93 3.96 -13.90
N ALA A 19 10.11 4.59 -13.74
CA ALA A 19 11.39 3.88 -13.76
C ALA A 19 11.50 2.79 -12.66
N VAL A 20 11.04 3.09 -11.44
CA VAL A 20 11.02 2.12 -10.33
C VAL A 20 10.10 0.94 -10.64
N LEU A 21 8.88 1.20 -11.13
CA LEU A 21 7.94 0.14 -11.47
C LEU A 21 8.46 -0.74 -12.62
N LEU A 22 9.04 -0.14 -13.67
CA LEU A 22 9.65 -0.89 -14.78
C LEU A 22 10.81 -1.78 -14.31
N ARG A 23 11.69 -1.24 -13.46
CA ARG A 23 12.77 -2.02 -12.82
C ARG A 23 12.20 -3.19 -12.03
N ASN A 24 11.15 -2.95 -11.23
CA ASN A 24 10.53 -3.97 -10.42
C ASN A 24 9.89 -5.08 -11.28
N LEU A 25 9.48 -4.79 -12.52
CA LEU A 25 9.00 -5.77 -13.51
C LEU A 25 10.11 -6.44 -14.33
N GLY A 26 11.38 -6.03 -14.16
CA GLY A 26 12.50 -6.47 -14.97
C GLY A 26 12.44 -5.99 -16.44
N ILE A 27 11.77 -4.87 -16.69
CA ILE A 27 11.73 -4.22 -18.01
C ILE A 27 12.89 -3.24 -18.11
N GLN A 28 13.69 -3.35 -19.17
CA GLN A 28 14.78 -2.40 -19.40
C GLN A 28 14.22 -1.05 -19.85
N TYR A 29 14.85 0.04 -19.44
CA TYR A 29 14.43 1.37 -19.86
C TYR A 29 15.62 2.30 -20.08
N ASP A 30 15.46 3.19 -21.05
CA ASP A 30 16.28 4.40 -21.18
C ASP A 30 15.45 5.63 -20.85
N PHE A 31 16.12 6.75 -20.62
CA PHE A 31 15.48 8.03 -20.36
C PHE A 31 15.84 9.06 -21.44
N ALA A 32 14.86 9.88 -21.80
CA ALA A 32 15.06 11.07 -22.61
C ALA A 32 14.30 12.26 -22.02
N ILE A 33 14.92 13.44 -22.09
CA ILE A 33 14.27 14.71 -21.73
C ILE A 33 13.76 15.37 -23.00
N GLY A 34 12.54 15.90 -22.96
CA GLY A 34 11.98 16.71 -24.02
C GLY A 34 11.35 17.98 -23.48
N ASP A 35 12.01 19.12 -23.65
CA ASP A 35 11.44 20.41 -23.26
C ASP A 35 11.76 21.51 -24.29
N SER A 36 10.71 22.07 -24.89
CA SER A 36 10.71 23.12 -25.93
C SER A 36 11.10 22.71 -27.39
N PRO A 37 10.45 23.28 -28.43
CA PRO A 37 10.76 23.07 -29.86
C PRO A 37 12.18 23.48 -30.26
N SER A 38 12.83 24.31 -29.44
CA SER A 38 14.16 24.85 -29.69
C SER A 38 15.29 23.92 -29.25
N ILE A 39 14.99 22.86 -28.48
CA ILE A 39 16.02 22.04 -27.81
C ILE A 39 16.03 20.60 -28.35
N GLY A 40 14.94 20.06 -28.89
CA GLY A 40 14.92 18.68 -29.39
C GLY A 40 14.82 17.62 -28.28
N LEU A 41 14.90 16.34 -28.64
CA LEU A 41 14.86 15.21 -27.71
C LEU A 41 16.28 14.94 -27.21
N GLN A 42 16.53 15.22 -25.93
CA GLN A 42 17.82 14.93 -25.29
C GLN A 42 17.86 13.47 -24.86
N THR A 43 18.77 12.71 -25.45
CA THR A 43 18.94 11.28 -25.22
C THR A 43 20.36 10.97 -24.74
N HIS A 44 20.63 9.71 -24.37
CA HIS A 44 21.98 9.26 -24.04
C HIS A 44 22.96 9.28 -25.24
N ILE A 45 22.45 9.27 -26.48
CA ILE A 45 23.26 9.36 -27.71
C ILE A 45 23.42 10.80 -28.23
N GLY A 46 22.83 11.77 -27.54
CA GLY A 46 22.86 13.18 -27.91
C GLY A 46 21.49 13.77 -28.20
N LEU A 47 21.49 14.92 -28.87
CA LEU A 47 20.31 15.73 -29.13
C LEU A 47 19.70 15.36 -30.49
N LEU A 48 18.44 14.95 -30.51
CA LEU A 48 17.74 14.56 -31.74
C LEU A 48 16.63 15.55 -32.08
N ALA A 49 16.55 15.97 -33.34
CA ALA A 49 15.44 16.80 -33.80
C ALA A 49 14.13 15.99 -33.77
N PRO A 50 13.03 16.46 -33.14
CA PRO A 50 11.86 15.62 -32.81
C PRO A 50 11.14 15.00 -34.00
N ASN A 51 11.12 15.70 -35.13
CA ASN A 51 10.48 15.29 -36.38
C ASN A 51 11.47 14.68 -37.39
N SER A 52 12.73 14.47 -37.00
CA SER A 52 13.76 13.92 -37.90
C SER A 52 13.65 12.40 -38.06
N THR A 53 14.18 11.91 -39.18
CA THR A 53 14.39 10.48 -39.42
C THR A 53 15.25 9.84 -38.34
N ASP A 54 16.27 10.55 -37.84
CA ASP A 54 17.16 10.03 -36.78
C ASP A 54 16.41 9.81 -35.46
N CYS A 55 15.54 10.75 -35.09
CA CYS A 55 14.65 10.59 -33.93
C CYS A 55 13.71 9.39 -34.12
N ARG A 56 13.07 9.27 -35.29
CA ARG A 56 12.19 8.14 -35.58
C ARG A 56 12.92 6.80 -35.49
N ASN A 57 14.12 6.71 -36.08
CA ASN A 57 14.97 5.52 -36.03
C ASN A 57 15.43 5.21 -34.60
N TYR A 58 15.72 6.22 -33.80
CA TYR A 58 16.03 6.05 -32.38
C TYR A 58 14.84 5.47 -31.62
N LEU A 59 13.62 6.01 -31.80
CA LEU A 59 12.42 5.47 -31.15
C LEU A 59 12.14 4.01 -31.54
N ARG A 60 12.39 3.61 -32.80
CA ARG A 60 12.20 2.23 -33.29
C ARG A 60 13.09 1.18 -32.61
N GLN A 61 14.06 1.60 -31.81
CA GLN A 61 14.89 0.68 -31.01
C GLN A 61 14.17 0.17 -29.75
N TYR A 62 13.00 0.72 -29.43
CA TYR A 62 12.26 0.44 -28.21
C TYR A 62 10.95 -0.31 -28.52
N ASP A 63 10.54 -1.16 -27.59
CA ASP A 63 9.25 -1.87 -27.64
C ASP A 63 8.07 -0.96 -27.36
N ALA A 64 8.28 0.14 -26.62
CA ALA A 64 7.31 1.19 -26.41
C ALA A 64 8.00 2.51 -26.00
N VAL A 65 7.33 3.63 -26.24
CA VAL A 65 7.74 4.97 -25.80
C VAL A 65 6.71 5.51 -24.81
N ILE A 66 7.12 5.76 -23.58
CA ILE A 66 6.26 6.25 -22.49
C ILE A 66 6.48 7.76 -22.36
N ILE A 67 5.47 8.56 -22.72
CA ILE A 67 5.50 10.00 -22.59
C ILE A 67 4.78 10.41 -21.30
N VAL A 68 5.56 10.80 -20.30
CA VAL A 68 5.08 11.20 -18.98
C VAL A 68 5.17 12.72 -18.84
N ARG A 69 4.02 13.38 -18.76
CA ARG A 69 3.94 14.82 -18.49
C ARG A 69 3.41 15.04 -17.07
N ASN A 70 4.00 16.00 -16.35
CA ASN A 70 3.34 16.52 -15.14
C ASN A 70 1.97 17.06 -15.56
N SER A 71 0.94 16.79 -14.77
CA SER A 71 -0.43 17.23 -15.07
C SER A 71 -0.45 18.75 -15.30
N GLN A 72 -0.49 19.18 -16.56
CA GLN A 72 -0.60 20.60 -16.92
C GLN A 72 -2.07 20.95 -17.16
N PRO A 73 -2.56 22.08 -16.60
CA PRO A 73 -3.92 22.51 -16.85
C PRO A 73 -4.19 22.81 -18.32
N PHE A 74 -5.38 22.48 -18.82
CA PHE A 74 -5.74 22.69 -20.23
C PHE A 74 -5.96 24.15 -20.60
N ASP A 75 -6.17 25.04 -19.63
CA ASP A 75 -6.32 26.49 -19.82
C ASP A 75 -4.97 27.22 -19.90
N LEU A 76 -3.85 26.53 -19.65
CA LEU A 76 -2.50 27.11 -19.74
C LEU A 76 -1.80 26.81 -21.07
N ALA A 77 -1.08 27.81 -21.57
CA ALA A 77 -0.35 27.79 -22.84
C ALA A 77 1.06 27.16 -22.72
N LEU A 78 1.19 25.96 -22.14
CA LEU A 78 2.51 25.35 -21.87
C LEU A 78 2.87 24.26 -22.88
N SER A 79 4.10 24.34 -23.42
CA SER A 79 4.51 23.63 -24.63
C SER A 79 5.33 22.36 -24.40
N VAL A 80 4.76 21.20 -24.72
CA VAL A 80 5.56 20.06 -25.21
C VAL A 80 5.08 19.76 -26.63
N ARG A 81 5.85 20.20 -27.61
CA ARG A 81 5.53 20.06 -29.04
C ARG A 81 6.15 18.81 -29.66
N LEU A 82 7.19 18.25 -29.01
CA LEU A 82 8.02 17.18 -29.57
C LEU A 82 7.21 15.92 -29.86
N ALA A 83 6.43 15.47 -28.88
CA ALA A 83 5.65 14.24 -29.00
C ALA A 83 4.42 14.37 -29.92
N GLY A 84 4.01 15.61 -30.25
CA GLY A 84 2.97 15.85 -31.27
C GLY A 84 3.44 15.39 -32.65
N ALA A 85 4.71 15.65 -32.99
CA ALA A 85 5.29 15.25 -34.27
C ALA A 85 5.32 13.73 -34.51
N TRP A 86 5.10 12.92 -33.47
CA TRP A 86 5.12 11.46 -33.53
C TRP A 86 3.74 10.84 -33.80
N LEU A 87 2.67 11.64 -33.75
CA LEU A 87 1.30 11.16 -34.02
C LEU A 87 1.14 10.64 -35.45
N GLN A 88 1.85 11.24 -36.40
CA GLN A 88 1.89 10.86 -37.80
C GLN A 88 2.79 9.62 -38.09
N TRP A 89 3.54 9.13 -37.11
CA TRP A 89 4.43 7.97 -37.29
C TRP A 89 3.66 6.68 -36.98
N THR A 90 2.89 6.22 -37.95
CA THR A 90 1.96 5.11 -37.79
C THR A 90 2.39 3.83 -38.51
N GLU A 91 3.61 3.77 -39.05
CA GLU A 91 4.08 2.59 -39.79
C GLU A 91 4.22 1.37 -38.86
N PRO A 92 4.15 0.13 -39.38
CA PRO A 92 4.24 -1.09 -38.58
C PRO A 92 5.49 -1.20 -37.70
N GLU A 93 6.60 -0.58 -38.11
CA GLU A 93 7.85 -0.58 -37.35
C GLU A 93 7.90 0.50 -36.27
N ASP A 94 7.02 1.50 -36.32
CA ASP A 94 7.01 2.57 -35.32
C ASP A 94 6.52 2.03 -33.97
N PRO A 95 7.21 2.32 -32.86
CA PRO A 95 6.83 1.76 -31.59
C PRO A 95 5.48 2.31 -31.12
N PRO A 96 4.71 1.54 -30.34
CA PRO A 96 3.57 2.10 -29.62
C PRO A 96 4.03 3.21 -28.67
N LYS A 97 3.29 4.32 -28.64
CA LYS A 97 3.57 5.47 -27.77
C LYS A 97 2.44 5.65 -26.77
N LEU A 98 2.78 5.78 -25.50
CA LEU A 98 1.85 5.90 -24.39
C LEU A 98 1.89 7.34 -23.86
N TYR A 99 0.85 8.13 -24.15
CA TYR A 99 0.72 9.52 -23.75
C TYR A 99 -0.07 9.61 -22.44
N PHE A 100 0.60 10.04 -21.37
CA PHE A 100 0.00 10.30 -20.06
C PHE A 100 -0.05 11.79 -19.79
N GLY A 101 -1.26 12.34 -19.62
CA GLY A 101 -1.44 13.76 -19.26
C GLY A 101 -1.00 14.75 -20.36
N TRP A 102 -1.05 14.33 -21.62
CA TRP A 102 -0.65 15.19 -22.73
C TRP A 102 -1.64 16.34 -22.92
N ASN A 103 -1.15 17.58 -22.83
CA ASN A 103 -1.96 18.77 -23.10
C ASN A 103 -1.96 19.10 -24.61
N PHE A 104 -3.13 18.96 -25.23
CA PHE A 104 -3.43 19.30 -26.62
C PHE A 104 -4.57 20.33 -26.75
N SER A 105 -4.81 21.12 -25.71
CA SER A 105 -5.86 22.15 -25.69
C SER A 105 -5.68 23.18 -26.81
N VAL A 106 -6.73 23.93 -27.11
CA VAL A 106 -6.66 25.03 -28.10
C VAL A 106 -5.66 26.11 -27.70
N THR A 107 -5.41 26.28 -26.39
CA THR A 107 -4.42 27.20 -25.83
C THR A 107 -2.98 26.74 -26.14
N ALA A 108 -2.76 25.43 -26.28
CA ALA A 108 -1.48 24.85 -26.68
C ALA A 108 -1.24 24.97 -28.20
N THR A 109 -1.18 26.19 -28.74
CA THR A 109 -1.05 26.46 -30.19
C THR A 109 0.17 25.79 -30.83
N GLY A 110 1.19 25.48 -30.04
CA GLY A 110 2.38 24.79 -30.48
C GLY A 110 2.19 23.36 -31.00
N VAL A 111 1.11 22.67 -30.62
CA VAL A 111 0.82 21.34 -31.16
C VAL A 111 0.07 21.40 -32.48
N ASN A 112 -0.48 22.56 -32.87
CA ASN A 112 -1.34 22.71 -34.06
C ASN A 112 -0.75 22.10 -35.34
N PRO A 113 0.54 22.30 -35.69
CA PRO A 113 1.09 21.74 -36.92
C PRO A 113 1.15 20.21 -36.96
N TYR A 114 0.97 19.55 -35.81
CA TYR A 114 1.18 18.13 -35.64
C TYR A 114 -0.10 17.35 -35.29
N ILE A 115 -1.23 18.02 -35.08
CA ILE A 115 -2.52 17.35 -34.87
C ILE A 115 -3.05 16.96 -36.25
N PRO A 116 -3.17 15.66 -36.57
CA PRO A 116 -3.74 15.23 -37.84
C PRO A 116 -5.20 15.67 -37.99
N PRO A 117 -5.69 15.96 -39.21
CA PRO A 117 -7.09 16.35 -39.43
C PRO A 117 -8.13 15.31 -38.98
N ASP A 118 -7.76 14.02 -39.02
CA ASP A 118 -8.57 12.89 -38.59
C ASP A 118 -8.44 12.59 -37.08
N PHE A 119 -7.71 13.40 -36.31
CA PHE A 119 -7.52 13.18 -34.88
C PHE A 119 -8.88 13.14 -34.15
N PRO A 120 -9.18 12.09 -33.37
CA PRO A 120 -10.56 11.86 -32.90
C PRO A 120 -10.87 12.52 -31.55
N LEU A 121 -9.87 12.91 -30.75
CA LEU A 121 -10.13 13.58 -29.48
C LEU A 121 -10.36 15.07 -29.68
N VAL A 122 -11.50 15.56 -29.17
CA VAL A 122 -11.84 16.98 -29.21
C VAL A 122 -10.86 17.74 -28.31
N ARG A 123 -10.26 18.79 -28.87
CA ARG A 123 -9.30 19.62 -28.14
C ARG A 123 -10.02 20.40 -27.04
N PRO A 124 -9.58 20.30 -25.76
CA PRO A 124 -10.14 21.13 -24.70
C PRO A 124 -10.10 22.62 -25.05
N ASN A 125 -11.22 23.31 -24.87
CA ASN A 125 -11.36 24.74 -25.10
C ASN A 125 -11.96 25.42 -23.87
N ASN A 126 -11.20 26.32 -23.24
CA ASN A 126 -11.68 27.03 -22.06
C ASN A 126 -12.90 27.93 -22.36
N ALA A 127 -13.01 28.43 -23.58
CA ALA A 127 -14.17 29.22 -24.00
C ALA A 127 -15.42 28.36 -24.30
N ASP A 128 -15.28 27.03 -24.36
CA ASP A 128 -16.34 26.10 -24.72
C ASP A 128 -16.19 24.75 -24.01
N ILE A 129 -16.13 24.82 -22.67
CA ILE A 129 -15.95 23.62 -21.82
C ILE A 129 -17.05 22.58 -22.06
N PRO A 130 -18.36 22.92 -22.08
CA PRO A 130 -19.43 21.92 -22.20
C PRO A 130 -19.32 21.07 -23.47
N ASN A 131 -18.79 21.62 -24.56
CA ASN A 131 -18.69 20.92 -25.85
C ASN A 131 -17.33 20.25 -26.10
N THR A 132 -16.31 20.55 -25.30
CA THR A 132 -14.94 20.05 -25.56
C THR A 132 -14.41 19.05 -24.54
N VAL A 133 -14.93 19.07 -23.31
CA VAL A 133 -14.59 18.09 -22.27
C VAL A 133 -15.83 17.70 -21.48
N ALA A 134 -15.79 16.57 -20.78
CA ALA A 134 -16.81 16.20 -19.81
C ALA A 134 -16.24 16.36 -18.40
N ILE A 135 -16.80 17.28 -17.61
CA ILE A 135 -16.33 17.51 -16.24
C ILE A 135 -16.67 16.29 -15.39
N ALA A 136 -15.64 15.65 -14.84
CA ALA A 136 -15.75 14.45 -14.03
C ALA A 136 -15.89 14.78 -12.55
N ASP A 137 -15.16 15.81 -12.08
CA ASP A 137 -15.17 16.23 -10.68
C ASP A 137 -14.78 17.71 -10.57
N ASN A 138 -15.21 18.40 -9.51
CA ASN A 138 -14.99 19.82 -9.29
C ASN A 138 -14.11 20.07 -8.06
N ASN A 139 -13.40 21.22 -8.05
CA ASN A 139 -12.71 21.76 -6.88
C ASN A 139 -11.69 20.81 -6.21
N ILE A 140 -11.05 19.93 -6.99
CA ILE A 140 -9.93 19.16 -6.47
C ILE A 140 -8.75 20.11 -6.37
N ASN A 141 -8.39 20.48 -5.14
CA ASN A 141 -7.25 21.37 -4.88
C ASN A 141 -6.03 20.87 -5.67
N ALA A 142 -5.54 21.68 -6.61
CA ALA A 142 -4.42 21.33 -7.48
C ALA A 142 -3.12 21.04 -6.70
N GLN A 143 -3.04 21.47 -5.43
CA GLN A 143 -1.93 21.21 -4.52
C GLN A 143 -2.11 19.97 -3.63
N SER A 144 -3.25 19.28 -3.64
CA SER A 144 -3.40 18.08 -2.80
C SER A 144 -2.58 16.94 -3.40
N THR A 145 -1.49 16.61 -2.72
CA THR A 145 -0.51 15.56 -3.01
C THR A 145 -1.06 14.13 -3.00
N PHE A 146 -2.38 13.95 -2.86
CA PHE A 146 -3.04 12.65 -2.87
C PHE A 146 -4.05 12.55 -4.02
N THR A 147 -3.67 11.72 -4.97
CA THR A 147 -4.23 11.49 -6.30
C THR A 147 -5.36 10.46 -6.35
N GLY A 148 -5.90 10.03 -5.21
CA GLY A 148 -7.07 9.15 -5.14
C GLY A 148 -8.43 9.86 -5.10
N ARG A 149 -8.44 11.20 -5.07
CA ARG A 149 -9.64 12.03 -4.92
C ARG A 149 -10.62 12.01 -6.11
N PRO A 150 -10.22 11.77 -7.37
CA PRO A 150 -11.19 11.61 -8.44
C PRO A 150 -11.91 10.26 -8.29
N GLY A 151 -13.22 10.29 -8.03
CA GLY A 151 -14.03 9.08 -7.84
C GLY A 151 -14.46 8.45 -9.17
N THR A 152 -13.52 7.88 -9.92
CA THR A 152 -13.73 7.47 -11.31
C THR A 152 -13.93 5.95 -11.47
N TYR A 153 -14.90 5.55 -12.30
CA TYR A 153 -15.25 4.15 -12.53
C TYR A 153 -15.25 3.79 -14.04
N PRO A 154 -14.07 3.74 -14.68
CA PRO A 154 -13.96 3.40 -16.10
C PRO A 154 -14.45 1.98 -16.42
N ARG A 155 -15.17 1.84 -17.53
CA ARG A 155 -15.36 0.58 -18.26
C ARG A 155 -14.20 0.39 -19.22
N LEU A 156 -13.41 -0.66 -19.04
CA LEU A 156 -12.37 -1.08 -19.99
C LEU A 156 -13.01 -1.95 -21.07
N HIS A 157 -12.92 -1.52 -22.33
CA HIS A 157 -13.65 -2.15 -23.44
C HIS A 157 -13.01 -3.45 -23.93
N ARG A 158 -11.68 -3.58 -23.85
CA ARG A 158 -10.98 -4.82 -24.25
C ARG A 158 -11.30 -5.98 -23.32
N GLU A 159 -11.36 -5.72 -22.03
CA GLU A 159 -11.63 -6.73 -21.00
C GLU A 159 -13.12 -6.86 -20.68
N ASN A 160 -13.94 -5.89 -21.06
CA ASN A 160 -15.35 -5.81 -20.69
C ASN A 160 -15.52 -5.86 -19.16
N ILE A 161 -14.68 -5.10 -18.44
CA ILE A 161 -14.64 -4.99 -16.96
C ILE A 161 -14.66 -3.52 -16.57
N SER A 162 -15.36 -3.18 -15.48
CA SER A 162 -15.28 -1.86 -14.85
C SER A 162 -14.49 -1.96 -13.55
N ILE A 163 -13.67 -0.94 -13.28
CA ILE A 163 -12.82 -0.88 -12.08
C ILE A 163 -12.80 0.54 -11.50
N TYR A 164 -12.58 0.67 -10.20
CA TYR A 164 -12.31 1.92 -9.51
C TYR A 164 -10.81 2.22 -9.57
N THR A 165 -10.43 3.21 -10.37
CA THR A 165 -9.04 3.68 -10.47
C THR A 165 -9.05 5.13 -10.88
N PRO A 166 -8.18 6.02 -10.31
CA PRO A 166 -8.11 7.42 -10.73
C PRO A 166 -7.86 7.53 -12.24
N SER A 167 -8.73 8.27 -12.93
CA SER A 167 -8.77 8.26 -14.41
C SER A 167 -8.93 9.66 -15.03
N ALA A 168 -8.38 10.67 -14.35
CA ALA A 168 -8.40 12.05 -14.82
C ALA A 168 -7.68 12.18 -16.18
N CYS A 169 -8.36 12.61 -17.24
CA CYS A 169 -7.70 12.78 -18.55
C CYS A 169 -6.99 14.14 -18.65
N THR A 170 -7.64 15.18 -18.14
CA THR A 170 -7.12 16.55 -18.08
C THR A 170 -7.72 17.30 -16.87
N HIS A 171 -7.23 18.51 -16.59
CA HIS A 171 -7.77 19.37 -15.53
C HIS A 171 -7.64 20.86 -15.89
N HIS A 172 -8.46 21.68 -15.26
CA HIS A 172 -8.38 23.15 -15.34
C HIS A 172 -7.58 23.68 -14.14
N SER A 173 -6.98 24.86 -14.27
CA SER A 173 -6.22 25.53 -13.21
C SER A 173 -7.03 25.84 -11.95
N ASP A 174 -8.36 25.73 -12.00
CA ASP A 174 -9.28 25.97 -10.88
C ASP A 174 -9.63 24.67 -10.14
N GLY A 175 -9.01 23.55 -10.50
CA GLY A 175 -9.18 22.26 -9.83
C GLY A 175 -10.28 21.37 -10.42
N ARG A 176 -10.96 21.77 -11.50
CA ARG A 176 -11.88 20.88 -12.22
C ARG A 176 -11.11 19.77 -12.95
N ILE A 177 -11.54 18.53 -12.80
CA ILE A 177 -11.03 17.39 -13.54
C ILE A 177 -12.00 17.03 -14.66
N ALA A 178 -11.48 16.64 -15.81
CA ALA A 178 -12.30 16.31 -16.95
C ALA A 178 -11.81 15.06 -17.70
N TYR A 179 -12.77 14.40 -18.34
CA TYR A 179 -12.57 13.40 -19.37
C TYR A 179 -12.57 14.06 -20.75
N TRP A 180 -12.00 13.37 -21.74
CA TRP A 180 -12.02 13.84 -23.12
C TRP A 180 -13.39 13.60 -23.77
N ARG A 181 -13.75 14.47 -24.72
CA ARG A 181 -14.83 14.20 -25.67
C ARG A 181 -14.27 13.68 -26.98
N LEU A 182 -15.06 12.86 -27.63
CA LEU A 182 -14.76 12.22 -28.90
C LEU A 182 -15.50 12.93 -30.03
N ASN A 183 -14.78 13.23 -31.11
CA ASN A 183 -15.39 13.51 -32.41
C ASN A 183 -15.84 12.16 -33.01
N THR A 184 -17.14 11.94 -33.01
CA THR A 184 -17.76 10.67 -33.43
C THR A 184 -17.57 10.37 -34.91
N ASP A 185 -17.46 11.39 -35.75
CA ASP A 185 -17.29 11.21 -37.19
C ASP A 185 -15.87 10.74 -37.50
N ASN A 186 -14.87 11.42 -36.91
CA ASN A 186 -13.47 11.01 -37.00
C ASN A 186 -13.28 9.61 -36.41
N HIS A 187 -13.88 9.33 -35.25
CA HIS A 187 -13.81 7.98 -34.69
C HIS A 187 -14.42 6.92 -35.61
N SER A 188 -15.60 7.18 -36.18
CA SER A 188 -16.28 6.22 -37.07
C SER A 188 -15.41 5.90 -38.28
N SER A 189 -14.82 6.93 -38.91
CA SER A 189 -13.88 6.75 -40.02
C SER A 189 -12.64 5.92 -39.62
N LEU A 190 -12.05 6.20 -38.45
CA LEU A 190 -10.89 5.46 -37.94
C LEU A 190 -11.23 4.03 -37.51
N ALA A 191 -12.43 3.79 -37.00
CA ALA A 191 -12.92 2.47 -36.62
C ALA A 191 -13.15 1.59 -37.86
N ASP A 192 -13.41 2.19 -39.03
CA ASP A 192 -13.54 1.48 -40.30
C ASP A 192 -12.23 1.37 -41.07
N THR A 193 -11.25 2.23 -40.78
CA THR A 193 -9.94 2.22 -41.44
C THR A 193 -9.12 1.01 -41.00
N LEU A 194 -8.72 0.16 -41.96
CA LEU A 194 -7.84 -0.97 -41.71
C LEU A 194 -6.46 -0.47 -41.28
N TYR A 195 -5.92 -1.08 -40.24
CA TYR A 195 -4.60 -0.75 -39.74
C TYR A 195 -3.89 -2.00 -39.23
N THR A 196 -2.78 -2.34 -39.87
CA THR A 196 -1.97 -3.51 -39.51
C THR A 196 -0.78 -3.05 -38.67
N HIS A 197 -0.89 -3.25 -37.36
CA HIS A 197 0.17 -3.02 -36.41
C HIS A 197 -0.01 -3.97 -35.23
N ARG A 198 1.08 -4.39 -34.57
CA ARG A 198 1.05 -5.40 -33.48
C ARG A 198 0.15 -5.06 -32.28
N VAL A 199 -0.27 -3.81 -32.15
CA VAL A 199 -1.08 -3.29 -31.02
C VAL A 199 -2.53 -3.01 -31.39
N ALA A 200 -2.85 -3.08 -32.69
CA ALA A 200 -4.19 -2.92 -33.24
C ALA A 200 -4.87 -4.29 -33.31
N LEU A 201 -5.25 -4.84 -32.16
CA LEU A 201 -5.81 -6.19 -32.05
C LEU A 201 -7.13 -6.38 -32.83
N ASN A 202 -7.85 -5.28 -33.08
CA ASN A 202 -9.06 -5.25 -33.89
C ASN A 202 -8.80 -4.96 -35.38
N ASN A 203 -7.54 -4.82 -35.80
CA ASN A 203 -7.10 -4.40 -37.13
C ASN A 203 -7.65 -3.04 -37.59
N ARG A 204 -7.99 -2.13 -36.65
CA ARG A 204 -8.54 -0.79 -36.94
C ARG A 204 -7.59 0.33 -36.55
N ALA A 205 -7.69 1.48 -37.21
CA ALA A 205 -6.88 2.65 -36.87
C ALA A 205 -7.32 3.29 -35.55
N GLY A 206 -8.62 3.31 -35.25
CA GLY A 206 -9.18 3.90 -34.03
C GLY A 206 -9.81 2.88 -33.09
N GLU A 207 -9.65 3.07 -31.78
CA GLU A 207 -10.25 2.21 -30.76
C GLU A 207 -10.52 2.97 -29.46
N ILE A 208 -11.76 2.89 -28.96
CA ILE A 208 -12.11 3.36 -27.61
C ILE A 208 -11.64 2.29 -26.62
N LEU A 209 -10.76 2.66 -25.69
CA LEU A 209 -10.19 1.74 -24.71
C LEU A 209 -10.96 1.78 -23.40
N ALA A 210 -11.42 2.97 -22.99
CA ALA A 210 -12.19 3.14 -21.78
C ALA A 210 -13.20 4.29 -21.88
N THR A 211 -14.37 4.11 -21.27
CA THR A 211 -15.43 5.13 -21.10
C THR A 211 -15.85 5.20 -19.63
N PRO A 212 -16.39 6.32 -19.14
CA PRO A 212 -16.97 6.34 -17.81
C PRO A 212 -18.17 5.37 -17.75
N THR A 213 -18.26 4.55 -16.69
CA THR A 213 -19.45 3.74 -16.45
C THR A 213 -20.53 4.64 -15.84
N PRO A 214 -21.74 4.74 -16.42
CA PRO A 214 -22.82 5.56 -15.85
C PRO A 214 -23.11 5.18 -14.40
N GLN A 215 -23.29 6.18 -13.55
CA GLN A 215 -23.70 6.04 -12.15
C GLN A 215 -24.99 6.82 -11.92
N PRO A 216 -25.84 6.45 -10.94
CA PRO A 216 -27.08 7.19 -10.67
C PRO A 216 -26.87 8.69 -10.39
N ASP A 217 -25.70 9.08 -9.89
CA ASP A 217 -25.32 10.45 -9.55
C ASP A 217 -24.39 11.13 -10.58
N GLU A 218 -24.11 10.48 -11.72
CA GLU A 218 -23.25 11.01 -12.78
C GLU A 218 -23.95 10.96 -14.14
N ASN A 219 -23.89 12.06 -14.89
CA ASN A 219 -24.38 12.13 -16.25
C ASN A 219 -23.29 12.63 -17.18
N TYR A 220 -22.74 11.73 -17.99
CA TYR A 220 -21.72 12.05 -18.98
C TYR A 220 -22.32 11.98 -20.39
N PRO A 221 -21.96 12.91 -21.30
CA PRO A 221 -22.32 12.80 -22.71
C PRO A 221 -21.87 11.45 -23.29
N THR A 222 -22.64 10.90 -24.22
CA THR A 222 -22.37 9.58 -24.83
C THR A 222 -21.04 9.50 -25.58
N ASN A 223 -20.50 10.64 -26.02
CA ASN A 223 -19.19 10.74 -26.67
C ASN A 223 -18.03 11.00 -25.69
N THR A 224 -18.20 10.72 -24.40
CA THR A 224 -17.15 10.87 -23.39
C THR A 224 -16.24 9.64 -23.36
N VAL A 225 -14.93 9.85 -23.40
CA VAL A 225 -13.91 8.78 -23.35
C VAL A 225 -12.85 9.07 -22.29
N ILE A 226 -12.35 8.01 -21.66
CA ILE A 226 -11.29 8.07 -20.65
C ILE A 226 -9.93 7.67 -21.25
N ALA A 227 -9.94 6.73 -22.19
CA ALA A 227 -8.74 6.28 -22.88
C ALA A 227 -9.06 5.92 -24.34
N TYR A 228 -8.13 6.22 -25.24
CA TYR A 228 -8.31 6.02 -26.68
C TYR A 228 -7.00 5.61 -27.36
N ARG A 229 -7.07 4.78 -28.39
CA ARG A 229 -5.95 4.45 -29.28
C ARG A 229 -6.18 5.03 -30.67
N TYR A 230 -5.27 5.90 -31.10
CA TYR A 230 -5.18 6.45 -32.45
C TYR A 230 -3.94 5.86 -33.14
N TYR A 231 -4.14 4.94 -34.07
CA TYR A 231 -3.10 4.09 -34.66
C TYR A 231 -2.28 3.37 -33.56
N ASN A 232 -0.98 3.57 -33.49
CA ASN A 232 -0.09 3.05 -32.43
C ASN A 232 0.09 4.03 -31.26
N ASN A 233 -0.70 5.12 -31.19
CA ASN A 233 -0.63 6.13 -30.13
C ASN A 233 -1.77 5.92 -29.13
N PHE A 234 -1.42 5.68 -27.86
CA PHE A 234 -2.35 5.48 -26.76
C PHE A 234 -2.45 6.75 -25.94
N PHE A 235 -3.66 7.29 -25.81
CA PHE A 235 -3.98 8.39 -24.91
C PHE A 235 -4.60 7.80 -23.65
N LEU A 236 -3.88 7.93 -22.54
CA LEU A 236 -4.23 7.36 -21.25
C LEU A 236 -4.39 8.48 -20.22
N PRO A 237 -5.16 8.26 -19.14
CA PRO A 237 -5.30 9.21 -18.05
C PRO A 237 -3.96 9.73 -17.50
N MET A 238 -3.98 10.94 -16.96
CA MET A 238 -2.77 11.62 -16.49
C MET A 238 -2.09 10.85 -15.34
N MET A 239 -0.76 10.90 -15.33
CA MET A 239 0.02 10.52 -14.16
C MET A 239 0.33 11.77 -13.35
N ARG A 240 -0.13 11.83 -12.11
CA ARG A 240 0.17 12.91 -11.19
C ARG A 240 1.43 12.57 -10.39
N GLY A 241 2.35 13.53 -10.39
CA GLY A 241 3.59 13.41 -9.65
C GLY A 241 3.35 13.49 -8.15
N GLY A 242 3.91 12.54 -7.40
CA GLY A 242 4.22 12.76 -5.98
C GLY A 242 5.51 13.59 -5.85
N ASP A 243 5.74 14.17 -4.69
CA ASP A 243 6.99 14.89 -4.41
C ASP A 243 8.17 13.87 -4.39
N PRO A 244 9.25 14.14 -5.16
CA PRO A 244 10.33 13.20 -5.42
C PRO A 244 11.12 12.84 -4.16
N ILE A 245 11.08 13.67 -3.11
CA ILE A 245 11.71 13.32 -1.83
C ILE A 245 11.12 12.01 -1.28
N TYR A 246 9.83 11.77 -1.52
CA TYR A 246 9.08 10.63 -1.00
C TYR A 246 9.34 9.32 -1.73
N VAL A 247 9.84 9.36 -2.98
CA VAL A 247 10.25 8.18 -3.75
C VAL A 247 11.49 7.56 -3.11
N HIS A 248 12.47 8.39 -2.78
CA HIS A 248 13.75 7.94 -2.22
C HIS A 248 13.63 7.37 -0.81
N ILE A 249 12.67 7.85 -0.02
CA ILE A 249 12.38 7.32 1.33
C ILE A 249 11.23 6.30 1.36
N LYS A 250 10.79 5.80 0.18
CA LYS A 250 9.71 4.81 0.01
C LYS A 250 8.42 5.16 0.79
N ARG A 251 8.09 6.45 0.89
CA ARG A 251 7.03 6.95 1.79
C ARG A 251 5.66 7.06 1.13
N VAL A 252 5.61 7.17 -0.21
CA VAL A 252 4.35 7.34 -0.94
C VAL A 252 4.26 6.34 -2.11
N PRO A 253 3.18 5.55 -2.20
CA PRO A 253 2.98 4.59 -3.28
C PRO A 253 2.67 5.34 -4.58
N PHE A 254 3.09 4.81 -5.74
CA PHE A 254 2.75 5.42 -7.02
C PHE A 254 1.25 5.24 -7.30
N PRO A 255 0.48 6.33 -7.31
CA PRO A 255 -0.98 6.21 -7.34
C PRO A 255 -1.55 5.84 -8.70
N ASP A 256 -0.87 6.22 -9.79
CA ASP A 256 -1.32 6.00 -11.16
C ASP A 256 -0.74 4.69 -11.76
N ALA A 257 -0.31 3.77 -10.89
CA ALA A 257 0.31 2.51 -11.28
C ALA A 257 -0.58 1.67 -12.20
N PHE A 258 -1.91 1.73 -12.03
CA PHE A 258 -2.86 1.00 -12.85
C PHE A 258 -2.71 1.36 -14.34
N TRP A 259 -2.78 2.65 -14.68
CA TRP A 259 -2.74 3.08 -16.07
C TRP A 259 -1.38 2.87 -16.73
N LEU A 260 -0.29 2.88 -15.95
CA LEU A 260 1.02 2.47 -16.46
C LEU A 260 1.03 0.99 -16.85
N LEU A 261 0.63 0.11 -15.93
CA LEU A 261 0.59 -1.35 -16.17
C LEU A 261 -0.35 -1.69 -17.32
N TYR A 262 -1.52 -1.04 -17.37
CA TYR A 262 -2.47 -1.21 -18.46
C TYR A 262 -1.90 -0.70 -19.78
N GLY A 263 -1.23 0.45 -19.81
CA GLY A 263 -0.53 0.94 -21.00
C GLY A 263 0.54 -0.02 -21.52
N LEU A 264 1.35 -0.60 -20.62
CA LEU A 264 2.33 -1.62 -20.97
C LEU A 264 1.65 -2.86 -21.58
N LYS A 265 0.57 -3.35 -20.96
CA LYS A 265 -0.27 -4.44 -21.50
C LYS A 265 -0.77 -4.12 -22.90
N LEU A 266 -1.37 -2.94 -23.08
CA LEU A 266 -1.91 -2.49 -24.37
C LEU A 266 -0.85 -2.41 -25.47
N SER A 267 0.38 -2.05 -25.10
CA SER A 267 1.53 -1.96 -26.01
C SER A 267 2.19 -3.30 -26.34
N GLY A 268 1.83 -4.37 -25.64
CA GLY A 268 2.41 -5.71 -25.80
C GLY A 268 3.80 -5.87 -25.18
N VAL A 269 4.27 -4.91 -24.38
CA VAL A 269 5.47 -5.08 -23.55
C VAL A 269 5.18 -6.20 -22.55
N GLN A 270 6.14 -7.09 -22.30
CA GLN A 270 5.98 -8.20 -21.37
C GLN A 270 6.95 -8.05 -20.20
N PRO A 271 6.54 -8.22 -18.95
CA PRO A 271 7.48 -8.15 -17.84
C PRO A 271 8.37 -9.40 -17.81
N ALA A 272 9.57 -9.29 -17.25
CA ALA A 272 10.44 -10.45 -17.02
C ALA A 272 9.89 -11.36 -15.91
N TRP A 273 9.12 -10.79 -14.98
CA TRP A 273 8.38 -11.50 -13.95
C TRP A 273 7.18 -10.67 -13.48
N LYS A 274 6.18 -11.36 -12.93
CA LYS A 274 5.00 -10.74 -12.33
C LYS A 274 5.30 -10.26 -10.92
N LEU A 275 4.54 -9.28 -10.45
CA LEU A 275 4.61 -8.75 -9.09
C LEU A 275 3.52 -9.38 -8.21
N PRO A 276 3.87 -9.86 -7.01
CA PRO A 276 2.90 -10.40 -6.07
C PRO A 276 2.08 -9.25 -5.46
N ILE A 277 0.78 -9.49 -5.31
CA ILE A 277 -0.10 -8.70 -4.48
C ILE A 277 -0.15 -9.35 -3.10
N TYR A 278 0.27 -8.59 -2.11
CA TYR A 278 0.36 -8.96 -0.71
C TYR A 278 -0.39 -7.94 0.17
N PHE A 279 -1.02 -8.47 1.22
CA PHE A 279 -1.84 -7.70 2.15
C PHE A 279 -1.66 -8.22 3.57
N GLU A 280 -1.95 -7.38 4.57
CA GLU A 280 -1.81 -7.73 5.97
C GLU A 280 -2.82 -6.95 6.82
N THR A 281 -2.95 -7.36 8.08
CA THR A 281 -3.76 -6.65 9.06
C THR A 281 -3.00 -6.48 10.36
N ASP A 282 -3.24 -5.34 10.99
CA ASP A 282 -2.83 -5.07 12.35
C ASP A 282 -4.02 -5.33 13.27
N HIS A 283 -3.74 -5.89 14.44
CA HIS A 283 -4.71 -6.00 15.51
C HIS A 283 -6.05 -6.62 15.07
N PRO A 284 -6.08 -7.90 14.69
CA PRO A 284 -7.32 -8.53 14.24
C PRO A 284 -8.44 -8.43 15.30
N LEU A 285 -8.06 -8.33 16.58
CA LEU A 285 -8.94 -8.07 17.73
C LEU A 285 -8.36 -6.96 18.63
N ASP A 286 -8.66 -5.68 18.36
CA ASP A 286 -8.32 -4.53 19.24
C ASP A 286 -9.36 -3.41 19.19
N LEU A 287 -9.91 -3.02 20.35
CA LEU A 287 -10.85 -1.89 20.49
C LEU A 287 -10.70 -1.24 21.87
N ALA A 288 -10.53 0.08 21.90
CA ALA A 288 -10.28 0.87 23.11
C ALA A 288 -11.50 1.58 23.69
N ALA A 289 -12.65 1.67 22.98
CA ALA A 289 -13.85 2.35 23.48
C ALA A 289 -15.15 1.96 22.76
N ASP A 290 -16.28 2.28 23.39
CA ASP A 290 -17.62 2.22 22.78
C ASP A 290 -17.80 3.28 21.69
N ARG A 291 -18.56 2.92 20.65
CA ARG A 291 -18.81 3.79 19.49
C ARG A 291 -19.98 4.73 19.76
N ILE A 292 -19.90 5.97 19.27
CA ILE A 292 -20.97 6.97 19.47
C ILE A 292 -22.26 6.62 18.72
N ASP A 293 -22.19 5.69 17.76
CA ASP A 293 -23.34 5.16 17.02
C ASP A 293 -24.12 4.11 17.83
N GLY A 294 -23.70 3.80 19.07
CA GLY A 294 -24.35 2.86 19.97
C GLY A 294 -24.08 1.39 19.61
N THR A 295 -23.03 1.10 18.83
CA THR A 295 -22.62 -0.27 18.50
C THR A 295 -21.76 -0.85 19.62
N THR A 296 -22.14 -2.02 20.11
CA THR A 296 -21.52 -2.72 21.24
C THR A 296 -20.22 -3.43 20.85
N THR A 297 -19.35 -3.72 21.82
CA THR A 297 -18.13 -4.51 21.59
C THR A 297 -18.43 -5.88 20.96
N VAL A 298 -19.49 -6.56 21.40
CA VAL A 298 -19.88 -7.88 20.87
C VAL A 298 -20.24 -7.80 19.39
N GLU A 299 -21.01 -6.79 18.98
CA GLU A 299 -21.39 -6.58 17.58
C GLU A 299 -20.17 -6.31 16.69
N VAL A 300 -19.20 -5.53 17.20
CA VAL A 300 -17.94 -5.28 16.49
C VAL A 300 -17.11 -6.56 16.34
N LEU A 301 -16.94 -7.33 17.42
CA LEU A 301 -16.20 -8.60 17.39
C LEU A 301 -16.86 -9.64 16.48
N ASN A 302 -18.20 -9.69 16.47
CA ASN A 302 -18.95 -10.53 15.56
C ASN A 302 -18.60 -10.19 14.11
N ALA A 303 -18.59 -8.92 13.76
CA ALA A 303 -18.24 -8.54 12.41
C ALA A 303 -16.77 -8.76 12.05
N CYS A 304 -15.83 -8.54 12.98
CA CYS A 304 -14.45 -8.95 12.78
C CYS A 304 -14.36 -10.45 12.45
N THR A 305 -15.18 -11.29 13.09
CA THR A 305 -15.28 -12.72 12.79
C THR A 305 -15.68 -12.95 11.32
N TYR A 306 -16.74 -12.30 10.84
CA TYR A 306 -17.19 -12.42 9.44
C TYR A 306 -16.17 -11.91 8.43
N ILE A 307 -15.48 -10.82 8.76
CA ILE A 307 -14.46 -10.20 7.92
C ILE A 307 -13.23 -11.10 7.80
N ILE A 308 -12.76 -11.65 8.92
CA ILE A 308 -11.59 -12.54 8.95
C ILE A 308 -11.89 -13.86 8.24
N ASP A 309 -13.10 -14.40 8.39
CA ASP A 309 -13.54 -15.58 7.63
C ASP A 309 -13.59 -15.29 6.13
N TYR A 310 -14.13 -14.13 5.74
CA TYR A 310 -14.12 -13.68 4.34
C TYR A 310 -12.69 -13.55 3.80
N MET A 311 -11.76 -12.95 4.53
CA MET A 311 -10.36 -12.85 4.10
C MET A 311 -9.76 -14.24 3.89
N ARG A 312 -9.98 -15.17 4.81
CA ARG A 312 -9.51 -16.56 4.69
C ARG A 312 -10.09 -17.25 3.46
N ASP A 313 -11.38 -17.11 3.19
CA ASP A 313 -12.03 -17.67 2.01
C ASP A 313 -11.57 -17.00 0.71
N PHE A 314 -11.33 -15.69 0.72
CA PHE A 314 -10.72 -14.98 -0.41
C PHE A 314 -9.31 -15.53 -0.69
N CYS A 315 -8.49 -15.71 0.34
CA CYS A 315 -7.16 -16.30 0.25
C CYS A 315 -7.20 -17.71 -0.36
N ARG A 316 -8.13 -18.57 0.10
CA ARG A 316 -8.34 -19.92 -0.47
C ARG A 316 -8.71 -19.90 -1.95
N ARG A 317 -9.57 -18.97 -2.37
CA ARG A 317 -10.04 -18.87 -3.76
C ARG A 317 -8.98 -18.31 -4.70
N THR A 318 -8.11 -17.43 -4.21
CA THR A 318 -7.20 -16.64 -5.05
C THR A 318 -5.73 -17.05 -4.94
N GLY A 319 -5.34 -17.74 -3.87
CA GLY A 319 -3.93 -18.00 -3.53
C GLY A 319 -3.22 -16.81 -2.89
N MET A 320 -3.91 -15.70 -2.59
CA MET A 320 -3.35 -14.60 -1.79
C MET A 320 -3.10 -15.06 -0.36
N VAL A 321 -2.09 -14.49 0.29
CA VAL A 321 -1.86 -14.65 1.73
C VAL A 321 -2.05 -13.31 2.43
N VAL A 322 -2.89 -13.29 3.47
CA VAL A 322 -3.07 -12.12 4.36
C VAL A 322 -2.39 -12.38 5.69
N HIS A 323 -1.35 -11.63 6.02
CA HIS A 323 -0.69 -11.80 7.33
C HIS A 323 -1.45 -11.03 8.42
N HIS A 324 -1.71 -11.66 9.57
CA HIS A 324 -2.30 -11.00 10.73
C HIS A 324 -1.27 -10.81 11.83
N ALA A 325 -1.23 -9.60 12.38
CA ALA A 325 -0.35 -9.28 13.48
C ALA A 325 -1.13 -9.29 14.80
N VAL A 326 -0.86 -10.29 15.62
CA VAL A 326 -1.59 -10.59 16.86
C VAL A 326 -0.89 -9.95 18.05
N VAL A 327 -1.62 -9.14 18.81
CA VAL A 327 -1.12 -8.52 20.05
C VAL A 327 -1.12 -9.55 21.19
N THR A 328 0.06 -9.80 21.74
CA THR A 328 0.28 -10.71 22.87
C THR A 328 -0.02 -10.01 24.21
N SER A 329 0.04 -10.75 25.33
CA SER A 329 -0.43 -10.32 26.66
C SER A 329 0.47 -9.31 27.38
N ALA A 330 1.74 -9.22 26.98
CA ALA A 330 2.79 -8.50 27.69
C ALA A 330 3.02 -8.97 29.14
N MET A 331 2.65 -10.21 29.51
CA MET A 331 2.72 -10.70 30.90
C MET A 331 4.14 -10.73 31.48
N ALA A 332 5.15 -10.83 30.63
CA ALA A 332 6.56 -10.70 31.01
C ALA A 332 6.97 -9.27 31.38
N ARG A 333 6.06 -8.30 31.59
CA ARG A 333 6.42 -6.88 31.79
C ARG A 333 5.60 -6.22 32.90
N ALA A 334 6.29 -5.55 33.82
CA ALA A 334 5.71 -4.89 34.98
C ALA A 334 5.28 -3.46 34.64
N GLY A 335 4.07 -3.30 34.12
CA GLY A 335 3.53 -1.99 33.77
C GLY A 335 2.13 -2.15 33.22
N GLY A 336 1.16 -2.38 34.11
CA GLY A 336 -0.24 -2.67 33.79
C GLY A 336 -1.04 -1.47 33.30
N SER A 337 -0.61 -0.84 32.21
CA SER A 337 -1.36 0.25 31.54
C SER A 337 -1.37 0.11 30.01
N LEU A 338 -1.22 -1.11 29.49
CA LEU A 338 -1.52 -1.34 28.08
C LEU A 338 -3.03 -1.49 27.93
N GLY A 339 -3.58 -0.67 27.04
CA GLY A 339 -4.99 -0.33 26.92
C GLY A 339 -5.94 -1.52 27.08
N LEU A 340 -7.08 -1.23 27.68
CA LEU A 340 -8.23 -2.11 27.72
C LEU A 340 -8.59 -2.47 26.27
N GLY A 341 -8.64 -3.77 25.94
CA GLY A 341 -9.22 -4.28 24.68
C GLY A 341 -8.25 -4.84 23.64
N GLN A 342 -7.22 -5.57 24.04
CA GLN A 342 -6.29 -6.27 23.12
C GLN A 342 -6.63 -7.76 22.94
N HIS A 343 -6.12 -8.41 21.88
CA HIS A 343 -6.43 -9.80 21.50
C HIS A 343 -6.37 -10.79 22.67
N TRP A 344 -5.25 -10.86 23.39
CA TRP A 344 -5.11 -11.73 24.57
C TRP A 344 -6.18 -11.46 25.64
N GLN A 345 -6.47 -10.19 25.90
CA GLN A 345 -7.44 -9.79 26.91
C GLN A 345 -8.86 -10.21 26.52
N TYR A 346 -9.19 -10.17 25.22
CA TYR A 346 -10.49 -10.60 24.73
C TYR A 346 -10.71 -12.10 24.85
N ILE A 347 -9.71 -12.92 24.49
CA ILE A 347 -9.86 -14.38 24.53
C ILE A 347 -9.77 -14.96 25.95
N HIS A 348 -9.28 -14.20 26.95
CA HIS A 348 -9.15 -14.67 28.34
C HIS A 348 -9.92 -13.82 29.37
N ALA A 349 -10.65 -12.79 28.95
CA ALA A 349 -11.44 -11.88 29.78
C ALA A 349 -10.71 -11.26 31.00
N THR A 350 -9.38 -11.16 30.97
CA THR A 350 -8.59 -11.00 32.21
C THR A 350 -8.54 -9.58 32.79
N ARG A 351 -8.88 -8.54 32.01
CA ARG A 351 -8.69 -7.13 32.43
C ARG A 351 -9.64 -6.09 31.82
N TYR A 352 -10.56 -6.46 30.94
CA TYR A 352 -11.51 -5.49 30.37
C TYR A 352 -12.57 -5.15 31.43
N SER A 353 -12.62 -3.90 31.88
CA SER A 353 -13.64 -3.38 32.79
C SER A 353 -14.99 -3.30 32.07
N GLY A 354 -15.62 -4.45 31.86
CA GLY A 354 -16.77 -4.66 30.97
C GLY A 354 -16.79 -6.04 30.31
N GLY A 355 -15.80 -6.91 30.55
CA GLY A 355 -15.72 -8.24 29.94
C GLY A 355 -16.89 -9.11 30.37
N THR A 356 -17.76 -9.43 29.43
CA THR A 356 -18.83 -10.42 29.61
C THR A 356 -18.39 -11.77 29.03
N PRO A 357 -18.95 -12.90 29.51
CA PRO A 357 -18.73 -14.21 28.87
C PRO A 357 -19.03 -14.21 27.37
N GLU A 358 -19.96 -13.36 26.92
CA GLU A 358 -20.33 -13.19 25.52
C GLU A 358 -19.20 -12.55 24.69
N ILE A 359 -18.50 -11.55 25.22
CA ILE A 359 -17.32 -10.95 24.57
C ILE A 359 -16.23 -12.01 24.40
N GLU A 360 -15.95 -12.79 25.45
CA GLU A 360 -14.94 -13.86 25.39
C GLU A 360 -15.32 -14.91 24.35
N GLN A 361 -16.57 -15.38 24.35
CA GLN A 361 -17.06 -16.38 23.41
C GLN A 361 -16.92 -15.92 21.95
N THR A 362 -17.33 -14.68 21.66
CA THR A 362 -17.24 -14.12 20.31
C THR A 362 -15.78 -13.92 19.87
N ALA A 363 -14.92 -13.44 20.77
CA ALA A 363 -13.50 -13.30 20.49
C ALA A 363 -12.82 -14.65 20.23
N ARG A 364 -13.17 -15.69 21.00
CA ARG A 364 -12.67 -17.06 20.80
C ARG A 364 -13.08 -17.61 19.43
N ARG A 365 -14.32 -17.36 18.98
CA ARG A 365 -14.75 -17.76 17.64
C ARG A 365 -13.89 -17.14 16.54
N CYS A 366 -13.62 -15.84 16.63
CA CYS A 366 -12.71 -15.16 15.70
C CYS A 366 -11.30 -15.76 15.75
N HIS A 367 -10.79 -15.99 16.96
CA HIS A 367 -9.47 -16.57 17.18
C HIS A 367 -9.32 -17.99 16.61
N GLU A 368 -10.35 -18.83 16.68
CA GLU A 368 -10.36 -20.16 16.06
C GLU A 368 -10.22 -20.08 14.53
N ILE A 369 -10.83 -19.08 13.88
CA ILE A 369 -10.69 -18.85 12.44
C ILE A 369 -9.24 -18.46 12.10
N LEU A 370 -8.62 -17.59 12.91
CA LEU A 370 -7.21 -17.20 12.75
C LEU A 370 -6.27 -18.40 12.91
N ILE A 371 -6.49 -19.26 13.91
CA ILE A 371 -5.70 -20.51 14.07
C ILE A 371 -5.86 -21.41 12.84
N ALA A 372 -7.10 -21.58 12.38
CA ALA A 372 -7.37 -22.47 11.26
C ALA A 372 -6.73 -21.96 9.96
N GLY A 373 -6.85 -20.66 9.68
CA GLY A 373 -6.22 -20.05 8.51
C GLY A 373 -4.69 -19.94 8.62
N HIS A 374 -4.12 -19.83 9.83
CA HIS A 374 -2.68 -19.98 10.06
C HIS A 374 -2.20 -21.38 9.66
N ARG A 375 -2.91 -22.43 10.10
CA ARG A 375 -2.56 -23.84 9.76
C ARG A 375 -2.69 -24.14 8.27
N GLU A 376 -3.59 -23.45 7.59
CA GLU A 376 -3.78 -23.55 6.14
C GLU A 376 -2.76 -22.76 5.32
N GLY A 377 -2.00 -21.85 5.96
CA GLY A 377 -1.09 -20.93 5.28
C GLY A 377 -1.79 -19.76 4.57
N THR A 378 -3.12 -19.64 4.67
CA THR A 378 -3.89 -18.58 4.00
C THR A 378 -3.84 -17.26 4.77
N THR A 379 -3.93 -17.34 6.10
CA THR A 379 -3.95 -16.18 6.98
C THR A 379 -2.97 -16.33 8.15
N PRO A 380 -1.65 -16.45 7.86
CA PRO A 380 -0.61 -16.66 8.86
C PRO A 380 -0.63 -15.54 9.89
N CYS A 381 -0.37 -15.90 11.14
CA CYS A 381 -0.42 -15.00 12.29
C CYS A 381 0.96 -14.85 12.94
N GLY A 382 1.45 -13.62 13.05
CA GLY A 382 2.72 -13.27 13.69
C GLY A 382 2.52 -12.35 14.90
N ILE A 383 3.62 -12.03 15.58
CA ILE A 383 3.65 -11.21 16.80
C ILE A 383 3.54 -9.72 16.44
N HIS A 384 2.55 -9.03 17.02
CA HIS A 384 2.45 -7.58 16.95
C HIS A 384 2.76 -6.95 18.30
N ASP A 385 3.76 -6.09 18.36
CA ASP A 385 4.45 -5.81 19.60
C ASP A 385 3.96 -4.58 20.37
N HIS A 386 2.65 -4.41 20.60
CA HIS A 386 2.13 -3.34 21.49
C HIS A 386 2.44 -3.53 23.00
N SER A 387 3.43 -4.35 23.33
CA SER A 387 3.62 -4.95 24.64
C SER A 387 4.45 -4.11 25.63
N ILE A 388 4.74 -2.82 25.41
CA ILE A 388 5.40 -1.96 26.45
C ILE A 388 4.63 -0.68 26.73
N ALA A 389 4.45 -0.41 28.02
CA ALA A 389 3.83 0.78 28.58
C ALA A 389 4.65 2.09 28.46
N THR A 390 5.93 2.09 28.06
CA THR A 390 6.77 3.28 28.22
C THR A 390 6.51 4.38 27.20
N ASP A 391 6.06 4.04 25.99
CA ASP A 391 5.86 5.01 24.91
C ASP A 391 4.56 4.68 24.15
N GLN A 392 3.44 5.34 24.49
CA GLN A 392 2.18 5.44 23.74
C GLN A 392 2.06 4.58 22.43
N GLY A 393 1.91 3.26 22.54
CA GLY A 393 1.68 2.38 21.37
C GLY A 393 2.90 2.17 20.44
N GLY A 394 4.11 2.50 20.90
CA GLY A 394 5.37 2.42 20.16
C GLY A 394 5.97 1.01 20.02
N GLY A 395 5.53 0.08 20.87
CA GLY A 395 6.07 -1.26 20.95
C GLY A 395 7.50 -1.37 21.47
N PHE A 396 8.02 -2.60 21.53
CA PHE A 396 9.38 -2.83 22.03
C PHE A 396 10.47 -2.46 21.07
N TRP A 397 10.20 -2.50 19.78
CA TRP A 397 11.17 -2.06 18.79
C TRP A 397 11.51 -0.56 18.86
N LYS A 398 10.77 0.25 19.62
CA LYS A 398 10.98 1.71 19.76
C LYS A 398 11.77 2.14 21.01
N SER A 399 11.81 1.32 22.05
CA SER A 399 12.38 1.71 23.35
C SER A 399 13.91 1.51 23.40
N LEU A 400 14.61 2.37 24.13
CA LEU A 400 16.05 2.21 24.43
C LEU A 400 16.29 1.26 25.64
N THR A 401 15.31 1.15 26.53
CA THR A 401 15.39 0.28 27.72
C THR A 401 13.99 -0.14 28.15
N TYR A 402 13.79 -1.45 28.28
CA TYR A 402 12.56 -2.05 28.78
C TYR A 402 12.58 -2.07 30.29
N THR A 403 11.74 -1.25 30.90
CA THR A 403 11.64 -1.20 32.36
C THR A 403 10.76 -2.32 32.90
N GLY A 404 11.20 -2.94 33.99
CA GLY A 404 10.41 -3.92 34.72
C GLY A 404 10.06 -5.21 33.96
N PHE A 405 10.93 -5.68 33.05
CA PHE A 405 10.79 -7.00 32.45
C PHE A 405 10.83 -8.08 33.54
N ARG A 406 9.96 -9.09 33.43
CA ARG A 406 9.76 -10.17 34.39
C ARG A 406 10.17 -11.50 33.78
N ARG A 407 10.84 -12.35 34.57
CA ARG A 407 11.18 -13.70 34.13
C ARG A 407 9.92 -14.52 33.90
N HIS A 408 9.91 -15.32 32.83
CA HIS A 408 8.95 -16.40 32.69
C HIS A 408 9.27 -17.49 33.71
N SER A 409 8.33 -17.83 34.58
CA SER A 409 8.38 -19.06 35.37
C SER A 409 7.09 -19.85 35.15
N ALA A 410 7.20 -21.18 35.19
CA ALA A 410 6.04 -22.08 35.11
C ALA A 410 4.99 -21.79 36.19
N THR A 411 5.39 -21.19 37.32
CA THR A 411 4.50 -20.80 38.42
C THR A 411 3.80 -19.45 38.23
N HIS A 412 4.32 -18.54 37.41
CA HIS A 412 3.77 -17.18 37.28
C HIS A 412 2.62 -17.05 36.29
N TYR A 413 2.47 -17.98 35.33
CA TYR A 413 1.23 -18.08 34.56
C TYR A 413 0.07 -18.68 35.37
N ASN A 414 0.31 -19.11 36.62
CA ASN A 414 -0.72 -19.44 37.63
C ASN A 414 -0.96 -18.33 38.67
N SER A 415 -0.49 -17.11 38.39
CA SER A 415 -0.64 -15.93 39.25
C SER A 415 -2.12 -15.44 39.29
N PRO A 416 -2.57 -14.70 40.33
CA PRO A 416 -3.88 -14.03 40.37
C PRO A 416 -4.19 -13.09 39.18
N TYR A 417 -3.25 -12.87 38.27
CA TYR A 417 -3.44 -12.20 36.98
C TYR A 417 -3.81 -13.14 35.81
N ASN A 418 -3.95 -14.45 36.07
CA ASN A 418 -4.62 -15.45 35.23
C ASN A 418 -5.94 -15.89 35.89
N PRO A 419 -7.02 -15.09 35.78
CA PRO A 419 -8.32 -15.44 36.35
C PRO A 419 -8.99 -16.66 35.70
N SER A 420 -8.45 -17.18 34.58
CA SER A 420 -8.99 -18.34 33.87
C SER A 420 -8.52 -19.71 34.40
N GLY A 421 -7.54 -19.74 35.31
CA GLY A 421 -7.02 -21.00 35.87
C GLY A 421 -6.35 -21.93 34.85
N VAL A 422 -6.11 -21.46 33.62
CA VAL A 422 -5.47 -22.24 32.57
C VAL A 422 -3.98 -22.37 32.88
N ASN A 423 -3.55 -23.57 33.30
CA ASN A 423 -2.15 -23.97 33.36
C ASN A 423 -1.58 -23.89 31.94
N LEU A 424 -0.86 -22.82 31.59
CA LEU A 424 -0.12 -22.74 30.34
C LEU A 424 1.25 -23.41 30.58
N PRO A 425 1.53 -24.56 29.94
CA PRO A 425 2.79 -25.27 30.12
C PRO A 425 3.88 -24.59 29.28
N LEU A 426 4.22 -23.35 29.62
CA LEU A 426 5.40 -22.69 29.07
C LEU A 426 6.60 -23.17 29.88
N GLN A 427 7.44 -24.00 29.26
CA GLN A 427 8.73 -24.36 29.84
C GLN A 427 9.51 -23.07 30.10
N ALA A 428 9.98 -22.90 31.34
CA ALA A 428 10.72 -21.72 31.75
C ALA A 428 11.95 -21.55 30.85
N PRO A 429 12.27 -20.34 30.34
CA PRO A 429 13.60 -20.05 29.89
C PRO A 429 14.53 -20.15 31.10
N ASN A 430 15.55 -20.96 30.91
CA ASN A 430 16.80 -21.15 31.63
C ASN A 430 17.25 -19.99 32.54
N ASP A 431 18.11 -20.30 33.52
CA ASP A 431 18.94 -19.35 34.28
C ASP A 431 19.92 -18.56 33.36
N VAL A 432 19.42 -17.90 32.32
CA VAL A 432 20.21 -17.12 31.37
C VAL A 432 20.58 -15.80 32.04
N ARG A 433 21.87 -15.52 32.09
CA ARG A 433 22.41 -14.24 32.57
C ARG A 433 21.83 -13.10 31.71
N TYR A 434 21.16 -12.12 32.31
CA TYR A 434 20.76 -10.91 31.58
C TYR A 434 21.97 -9.96 31.49
N ARG A 435 22.38 -9.61 30.26
CA ARG A 435 23.56 -8.75 30.00
C ARG A 435 23.11 -7.33 29.65
N LYS A 436 23.83 -6.32 30.14
CA LYS A 436 23.50 -4.91 29.95
C LYS A 436 24.23 -4.23 28.78
N GLY A 437 24.61 -4.96 27.73
CA GLY A 437 25.26 -4.36 26.55
C GLY A 437 24.37 -3.31 25.89
N GLN A 438 24.94 -2.15 25.53
CA GLN A 438 24.19 -1.03 24.94
C GLN A 438 24.21 -1.01 23.41
N CYS A 439 25.12 -1.75 22.78
CA CYS A 439 25.26 -1.83 21.33
C CYS A 439 25.71 -3.25 20.94
N CYS A 440 25.25 -3.73 19.78
CA CYS A 440 25.60 -5.03 19.21
C CYS A 440 26.07 -4.83 17.78
N VAL A 441 27.34 -5.13 17.50
CA VAL A 441 27.95 -5.01 16.18
C VAL A 441 28.61 -6.34 15.82
N LYS A 442 28.55 -6.73 14.54
CA LYS A 442 29.31 -7.90 14.05
C LYS A 442 30.78 -7.74 14.40
N ARG A 443 31.43 -8.83 14.83
CA ARG A 443 32.84 -8.82 15.28
C ARG A 443 33.78 -8.20 14.26
N GLU A 444 33.59 -8.48 12.98
CA GLU A 444 34.39 -7.95 11.86
C GLU A 444 34.28 -6.43 11.68
N HIS A 445 33.23 -5.81 12.21
CA HIS A 445 33.00 -4.37 12.17
C HIS A 445 33.19 -3.70 13.53
N SER A 446 33.54 -4.47 14.57
CA SER A 446 33.73 -3.94 15.92
C SER A 446 35.03 -3.12 16.00
N PRO A 447 34.98 -1.84 16.40
CA PRO A 447 36.19 -1.06 16.67
C PRO A 447 36.92 -1.52 17.95
N VAL A 448 36.30 -2.38 18.76
CA VAL A 448 36.83 -2.85 20.06
C VAL A 448 37.15 -4.34 20.00
N GLN A 449 38.30 -4.72 20.58
CA GLN A 449 38.68 -6.12 20.73
C GLN A 449 37.82 -6.82 21.80
N PRO A 450 37.23 -7.99 21.51
CA PRO A 450 36.47 -8.75 22.51
C PRO A 450 37.37 -9.14 23.69
N GLY A 451 36.87 -9.00 24.92
CA GLY A 451 37.60 -9.39 26.14
C GLY A 451 38.39 -8.26 26.82
N THR A 452 38.40 -7.04 26.28
CA THR A 452 38.67 -5.85 27.09
C THR A 452 37.49 -5.63 28.04
N GLY A 453 37.71 -5.15 29.28
CA GLY A 453 36.70 -5.14 30.36
C GLY A 453 35.31 -4.58 30.00
N ASP A 454 35.22 -3.76 28.95
CA ASP A 454 33.98 -3.16 28.45
C ASP A 454 33.46 -3.73 27.12
N ALA A 455 33.91 -4.91 26.64
CA ALA A 455 33.43 -5.58 25.42
C ALA A 455 33.43 -7.13 25.53
N THR A 456 32.32 -7.79 25.14
CA THR A 456 32.19 -9.27 25.18
C THR A 456 31.68 -9.82 23.86
N LEU A 457 32.17 -11.00 23.51
CA LEU A 457 31.73 -11.77 22.36
C LEU A 457 30.39 -12.49 22.64
N ILE A 458 29.45 -12.38 21.71
CA ILE A 458 28.19 -13.11 21.70
C ILE A 458 28.17 -13.99 20.44
N PRO A 459 28.27 -15.32 20.59
CA PRO A 459 28.12 -16.23 19.46
C PRO A 459 26.72 -16.13 18.85
N SER A 460 26.67 -16.18 17.53
CA SER A 460 25.46 -16.22 16.72
C SER A 460 25.70 -17.06 15.47
N GLU A 461 24.63 -17.63 14.91
CA GLU A 461 24.70 -18.49 13.73
C GLU A 461 25.24 -17.77 12.48
N SER A 462 25.07 -16.45 12.40
CA SER A 462 25.53 -15.61 11.29
C SER A 462 26.94 -15.01 11.48
N GLY A 463 27.63 -15.41 12.57
CA GLY A 463 28.95 -14.90 12.95
C GLY A 463 28.94 -14.27 14.35
N ASP A 464 30.12 -14.15 14.96
CA ASP A 464 30.20 -13.58 16.30
C ASP A 464 29.83 -12.08 16.32
N TYR A 465 29.11 -11.65 17.36
CA TYR A 465 28.82 -10.24 17.65
C TYR A 465 29.60 -9.77 18.87
N VAL A 466 29.82 -8.46 18.97
CA VAL A 466 30.45 -7.81 20.13
C VAL A 466 29.44 -6.88 20.78
N GLU A 467 29.23 -7.05 22.09
CA GLU A 467 28.46 -6.14 22.93
C GLU A 467 29.39 -5.31 23.84
N TRP A 468 29.19 -3.99 23.94
CA TRP A 468 30.01 -3.10 24.77
C TRP A 468 29.23 -2.16 25.71
N ASN A 469 29.96 -1.49 26.62
CA ASN A 469 29.52 -0.56 27.67
C ASN A 469 28.77 -1.24 28.86
N TYR A 470 29.54 -1.73 29.84
CA TYR A 470 29.07 -2.52 30.97
C TYR A 470 29.01 -1.70 32.25
N PRO A 471 27.85 -1.50 32.89
CA PRO A 471 27.82 -1.23 34.32
C PRO A 471 28.27 -2.51 35.03
N SER A 472 29.34 -2.44 35.81
CA SER A 472 30.08 -3.54 36.47
C SER A 472 29.29 -4.49 37.40
N ASN A 473 27.96 -4.36 37.48
CA ASN A 473 27.11 -5.05 38.47
C ASN A 473 26.03 -5.96 37.84
N SER A 474 26.17 -6.37 36.58
CA SER A 474 25.05 -6.96 35.80
C SER A 474 24.96 -8.49 35.78
N MET A 475 25.85 -9.24 36.45
CA MET A 475 26.01 -10.68 36.12
C MET A 475 25.28 -11.72 36.98
N THR A 476 24.63 -11.39 38.08
CA THR A 476 23.92 -12.40 38.89
C THR A 476 22.83 -11.74 39.73
N GLY A 477 21.57 -12.06 39.48
CA GLY A 477 20.50 -11.68 40.38
C GLY A 477 19.39 -12.71 40.34
N ALA A 478 18.93 -13.18 41.50
CA ALA A 478 17.67 -13.91 41.65
C ALA A 478 16.43 -13.00 41.44
N ALA A 479 16.63 -11.80 40.89
CA ALA A 479 15.58 -10.82 40.68
C ALA A 479 14.60 -11.31 39.61
N VAL A 480 13.34 -11.43 40.01
CA VAL A 480 12.21 -11.84 39.16
C VAL A 480 11.80 -10.72 38.20
N GLN A 481 12.21 -9.47 38.47
CA GLN A 481 11.94 -8.28 37.66
C GLN A 481 13.22 -7.44 37.49
N PHE A 482 13.51 -6.97 36.27
CA PHE A 482 14.70 -6.18 35.92
C PHE A 482 14.51 -5.38 34.63
N ASP A 483 15.38 -4.40 34.39
CA ASP A 483 15.35 -3.61 33.15
C ASP A 483 16.25 -4.24 32.07
N LEU A 484 15.75 -4.37 30.84
CA LEU A 484 16.46 -4.91 29.68
C LEU A 484 16.88 -3.78 28.71
N PRO A 485 18.16 -3.66 28.32
CA PRO A 485 18.56 -2.70 27.29
C PRO A 485 18.20 -3.21 25.89
N ALA A 486 17.66 -2.33 25.05
CA ALA A 486 17.20 -2.70 23.70
C ALA A 486 18.33 -2.95 22.69
N GLY A 487 19.55 -2.49 22.99
CA GLY A 487 20.74 -2.73 22.16
C GLY A 487 21.43 -4.09 22.39
N SER A 488 20.94 -4.92 23.32
CA SER A 488 21.52 -6.22 23.65
C SER A 488 20.87 -7.36 22.84
N LEU A 489 21.68 -8.21 22.21
CA LEU A 489 21.22 -9.39 21.48
C LEU A 489 20.57 -10.41 22.43
N GLN A 490 21.11 -10.58 23.63
CA GLN A 490 20.51 -11.46 24.64
C GLN A 490 19.16 -10.94 25.13
N ALA A 491 19.02 -9.62 25.33
CA ALA A 491 17.74 -9.02 25.67
C ALA A 491 16.71 -9.19 24.54
N ALA A 492 17.13 -8.99 23.29
CA ALA A 492 16.28 -9.19 22.12
C ALA A 492 15.78 -10.64 22.03
N ARG A 493 16.65 -11.63 22.25
CA ARG A 493 16.27 -13.05 22.29
C ARG A 493 15.20 -13.33 23.34
N MET A 494 15.41 -12.88 24.58
CA MET A 494 14.46 -13.06 25.68
C MET A 494 13.08 -12.45 25.36
N VAL A 495 13.07 -11.30 24.71
CA VAL A 495 11.83 -10.62 24.31
C VAL A 495 11.10 -11.36 23.18
N ILE A 496 11.82 -11.84 22.17
CA ILE A 496 11.19 -12.58 21.06
C ILE A 496 10.68 -13.94 21.55
N GLU A 497 11.49 -14.67 22.32
CA GLU A 497 11.11 -15.95 22.94
C GLU A 497 9.84 -15.82 23.79
N SER A 498 9.75 -14.76 24.62
CA SER A 498 8.57 -14.43 25.41
C SER A 498 7.29 -14.36 24.57
N ASN A 499 7.36 -13.67 23.43
CA ASN A 499 6.18 -13.45 22.60
C ASN A 499 5.83 -14.71 21.80
N ILE A 500 6.82 -15.47 21.35
CA ILE A 500 6.60 -16.77 20.71
C ILE A 500 5.89 -17.71 21.69
N ALA A 501 6.36 -17.78 22.93
CA ALA A 501 5.72 -18.56 23.99
C ALA A 501 4.24 -18.15 24.21
N GLU A 502 3.93 -16.85 24.19
CA GLU A 502 2.55 -16.38 24.29
C GLU A 502 1.70 -16.73 23.06
N MET A 503 2.26 -16.68 21.85
CA MET A 503 1.58 -17.15 20.65
C MET A 503 1.29 -18.66 20.69
N LEU A 504 2.25 -19.47 21.17
CA LEU A 504 2.07 -20.91 21.37
C LEU A 504 0.98 -21.20 22.41
N ALA A 505 0.94 -20.42 23.49
CA ALA A 505 -0.12 -20.50 24.50
C ALA A 505 -1.51 -20.16 23.95
N MET A 506 -1.58 -19.27 22.96
CA MET A 506 -2.81 -18.99 22.18
C MET A 506 -3.09 -20.05 21.11
N GLY A 507 -2.33 -21.15 21.02
CA GLY A 507 -2.60 -22.25 20.10
C GLY A 507 -2.10 -22.05 18.66
N PHE A 508 -1.33 -20.99 18.38
CA PHE A 508 -0.59 -20.88 17.14
C PHE A 508 0.61 -21.84 17.17
N PRO A 509 0.88 -22.64 16.12
CA PRO A 509 1.84 -23.73 16.18
C PRO A 509 3.32 -23.31 16.21
N ASP A 510 3.68 -22.13 15.71
CA ASP A 510 5.07 -21.70 15.54
C ASP A 510 5.42 -20.37 16.24
N GLY A 511 4.42 -19.52 16.50
CA GLY A 511 4.56 -18.20 17.08
C GLY A 511 5.24 -17.13 16.21
N HIS A 512 5.55 -17.40 14.94
CA HIS A 512 6.35 -16.49 14.10
C HIS A 512 5.89 -16.37 12.64
N GLY A 513 4.62 -16.63 12.36
CA GLY A 513 3.99 -16.23 11.10
C GLY A 513 4.02 -17.27 9.98
N GLY A 514 4.07 -18.57 10.32
CA GLY A 514 4.09 -19.64 9.33
C GLY A 514 5.45 -19.81 8.66
N GLU A 515 5.45 -20.55 7.55
CA GLU A 515 6.62 -20.75 6.67
C GLU A 515 7.23 -19.44 6.12
N HIS A 516 6.46 -18.36 6.18
CA HIS A 516 6.87 -17.06 5.68
C HIS A 516 7.90 -16.39 6.59
N GLY A 517 7.95 -16.71 7.89
CA GLY A 517 8.87 -16.11 8.84
C GLY A 517 8.79 -14.59 8.82
N TYR A 518 7.59 -14.03 8.90
CA TYR A 518 7.36 -12.59 8.78
C TYR A 518 6.52 -12.10 9.94
N THR A 519 6.75 -10.85 10.33
CA THR A 519 5.77 -10.12 11.12
C THR A 519 5.80 -8.63 10.83
N ASN A 520 4.77 -7.94 11.27
CA ASN A 520 4.72 -6.49 11.18
C ASN A 520 4.81 -5.87 12.58
N CYS A 521 5.44 -4.70 12.64
CA CYS A 521 5.84 -4.10 13.90
C CYS A 521 4.96 -2.90 14.26
N ALA A 522 4.69 -2.75 15.54
CA ALA A 522 4.01 -1.60 16.12
C ALA A 522 4.78 -0.31 15.78
N SER A 523 4.05 0.76 15.46
CA SER A 523 4.63 2.02 14.99
C SER A 523 5.63 1.86 13.83
N ASN A 524 5.59 0.73 13.12
CA ASN A 524 6.52 0.36 12.05
C ASN A 524 8.00 0.40 12.45
N SER A 525 8.25 0.25 13.75
CA SER A 525 9.57 0.24 14.37
C SER A 525 10.16 -1.17 14.29
N SER A 526 11.35 -1.37 13.74
CA SER A 526 11.96 -2.73 13.66
C SER A 526 13.05 -2.97 14.70
N GLY A 527 13.34 -1.99 15.55
CA GLY A 527 14.44 -2.05 16.51
C GLY A 527 15.76 -1.89 15.78
N GLY A 528 16.81 -2.50 16.33
CA GLY A 528 18.16 -2.42 15.80
C GLY A 528 18.76 -3.76 15.40
N PRO A 529 20.03 -3.79 14.99
CA PRO A 529 20.73 -5.01 14.55
C PRO A 529 20.64 -6.19 15.53
N ALA A 530 20.65 -5.94 16.85
CA ALA A 530 20.45 -6.98 17.87
C ALA A 530 19.10 -7.71 17.70
N TYR A 531 18.07 -6.95 17.40
CA TYR A 531 16.70 -7.39 17.24
C TYR A 531 16.48 -8.12 15.92
N TRP A 532 17.07 -7.60 14.84
CA TRP A 532 17.06 -8.26 13.53
C TRP A 532 17.82 -9.58 13.57
N GLN A 533 18.97 -9.63 14.26
CA GLN A 533 19.73 -10.86 14.43
C GLN A 533 18.97 -11.89 15.25
N ALA A 534 18.41 -11.50 16.41
CA ALA A 534 17.60 -12.41 17.22
C ALA A 534 16.42 -12.96 16.42
N ALA A 535 15.72 -12.10 15.67
CA ALA A 535 14.60 -12.53 14.82
C ALA A 535 15.04 -13.57 13.78
N ARG A 536 16.19 -13.37 13.12
CA ARG A 536 16.72 -14.35 12.17
C ARG A 536 17.00 -15.71 12.79
N GLU A 537 17.55 -15.75 14.00
CA GLU A 537 17.81 -16.99 14.73
C GLU A 537 16.52 -17.75 15.06
N TYR A 538 15.41 -17.03 15.26
CA TYR A 538 14.07 -17.62 15.43
C TYR A 538 13.34 -17.85 14.09
N GLY A 539 14.01 -17.71 12.95
CA GLY A 539 13.47 -18.05 11.62
C GLY A 539 12.76 -16.92 10.89
N TYR A 540 12.77 -15.70 11.40
CA TYR A 540 12.24 -14.56 10.66
C TYR A 540 13.13 -14.21 9.46
N LYS A 541 12.49 -13.86 8.34
CA LYS A 541 13.10 -13.44 7.07
C LYS A 541 12.90 -11.94 6.81
N ALA A 542 11.84 -11.36 7.36
CA ALA A 542 11.50 -9.97 7.13
C ALA A 542 10.61 -9.37 8.21
N PHE A 543 10.67 -8.03 8.32
CA PHE A 543 9.74 -7.22 9.10
C PHE A 543 9.09 -6.14 8.25
N ARG A 544 7.86 -5.75 8.60
CA ARG A 544 7.34 -4.45 8.17
C ARG A 544 8.06 -3.34 8.91
N SER A 545 8.71 -2.46 8.17
CA SER A 545 9.40 -1.32 8.78
C SER A 545 9.65 -0.21 7.78
N SER A 546 9.64 1.04 8.25
CA SER A 546 9.72 2.24 7.41
C SER A 546 10.76 3.24 7.90
N TYR A 547 10.86 4.33 7.14
CA TYR A 547 11.57 5.54 7.53
C TYR A 547 11.20 6.07 8.94
N ASP A 548 10.08 5.67 9.54
CA ASP A 548 9.71 6.09 10.89
C ASP A 548 10.70 5.58 11.95
N CYS A 549 11.47 4.51 11.65
CA CYS A 549 12.63 4.10 12.45
C CYS A 549 13.79 5.11 12.40
N ASN A 550 13.84 5.91 11.34
CA ASN A 550 14.91 6.83 11.01
C ASN A 550 14.53 8.29 11.33
N VAL A 551 13.64 8.55 12.28
CA VAL A 551 13.30 9.92 12.71
C VAL A 551 13.24 10.06 14.23
N GLY A 552 13.58 11.25 14.73
CA GLY A 552 13.48 11.60 16.15
C GLY A 552 14.68 11.13 16.99
N SER A 553 14.54 11.08 18.31
CA SER A 553 15.62 10.64 19.24
C SER A 553 15.98 9.15 19.14
N HIS A 554 15.47 8.44 18.13
CA HIS A 554 15.56 6.99 17.95
C HIS A 554 16.71 6.56 17.01
N HIS A 555 17.42 7.52 16.41
CA HIS A 555 18.46 7.29 15.39
C HIS A 555 19.65 6.44 15.86
N GLU A 556 19.98 6.45 17.15
CA GLU A 556 21.27 5.95 17.64
C GLU A 556 21.39 4.41 17.59
N LEU A 557 20.29 3.66 17.44
CA LEU A 557 20.30 2.18 17.43
C LEU A 557 19.42 1.51 16.34
N ASN A 558 18.49 2.22 15.71
CA ASN A 558 17.40 1.62 14.92
C ASN A 558 17.37 2.01 13.42
N THR A 559 18.49 2.44 12.85
CA THR A 559 18.49 2.96 11.46
C THR A 559 18.39 1.84 10.43
N ILE A 560 17.28 1.76 9.71
CA ILE A 560 17.11 0.80 8.59
C ILE A 560 18.08 1.14 7.46
N PRO A 561 18.80 0.15 6.89
CA PRO A 561 19.64 0.37 5.72
C PRO A 561 18.87 1.02 4.56
N PRO A 562 19.46 1.96 3.79
CA PRO A 562 18.76 2.65 2.69
C PRO A 562 18.19 1.72 1.60
N ASN A 563 18.80 0.54 1.40
CA ASN A 563 18.31 -0.49 0.48
C ASN A 563 17.21 -1.37 1.09
N TYR A 564 16.91 -1.23 2.39
CA TYR A 564 15.94 -2.01 3.16
C TYR A 564 16.27 -3.51 3.21
N ILE A 565 17.57 -3.83 3.21
CA ILE A 565 18.10 -5.19 3.36
C ILE A 565 19.27 -5.17 4.33
N TRP A 566 19.27 -6.05 5.34
CA TRP A 566 20.36 -6.24 6.29
C TRP A 566 20.75 -7.72 6.34
N ASP A 567 21.92 -8.09 5.82
CA ASP A 567 22.41 -9.48 5.78
C ASP A 567 21.42 -10.53 5.23
N GLY A 568 20.57 -10.15 4.26
CA GLY A 568 19.51 -11.00 3.70
C GLY A 568 18.20 -10.96 4.48
N PHE A 569 18.10 -10.19 5.57
CA PHE A 569 16.84 -9.85 6.23
C PHE A 569 16.20 -8.64 5.56
N HIS A 570 14.91 -8.72 5.24
CA HIS A 570 14.23 -7.67 4.48
C HIS A 570 13.37 -6.77 5.36
N PHE A 571 13.40 -5.47 5.08
CA PHE A 571 12.47 -4.50 5.66
C PHE A 571 11.45 -4.06 4.61
N LEU A 572 10.19 -4.37 4.86
CA LEU A 572 9.11 -4.08 3.93
C LEU A 572 8.53 -2.71 4.25
N PRO A 573 8.59 -1.74 3.32
CA PRO A 573 7.86 -0.49 3.48
C PRO A 573 6.36 -0.78 3.47
N TYR A 574 5.56 0.16 3.95
CA TYR A 574 4.13 -0.07 4.15
C TYR A 574 3.26 1.01 3.55
N ASN A 575 1.96 0.70 3.44
CA ASN A 575 0.91 1.70 3.36
C ASN A 575 -0.34 1.25 4.11
N THR A 576 -0.98 2.16 4.85
CA THR A 576 -2.29 1.89 5.46
C THR A 576 -3.41 2.33 4.52
N ILE A 577 -4.49 1.55 4.50
CA ILE A 577 -5.77 1.92 3.90
C ILE A 577 -6.90 1.88 4.95
N ASP A 578 -6.61 2.29 6.18
CA ASP A 578 -7.60 2.45 7.24
C ASP A 578 -8.55 3.60 6.96
N LEU A 579 -9.86 3.34 7.11
CA LEU A 579 -10.88 4.40 6.99
C LEU A 579 -10.81 5.43 8.11
N ALA A 580 -10.15 5.13 9.24
CA ALA A 580 -10.06 6.02 10.38
C ALA A 580 -8.61 6.19 10.84
N SER A 581 -8.23 7.42 11.20
CA SER A 581 -6.87 7.79 11.61
C SER A 581 -6.50 7.31 13.02
N LEU A 582 -7.49 6.86 13.80
CA LEU A 582 -7.34 6.35 15.17
C LEU A 582 -8.01 4.98 15.27
N PRO A 583 -7.37 3.93 14.74
CA PRO A 583 -7.99 2.62 14.50
C PRO A 583 -8.57 1.98 15.77
N GLN A 584 -7.94 2.22 16.93
CA GLN A 584 -8.35 1.62 18.20
C GLN A 584 -9.72 2.09 18.70
N TYR A 585 -10.35 3.14 18.14
CA TYR A 585 -11.74 3.48 18.53
C TYR A 585 -12.77 3.14 17.44
N GLY A 586 -12.36 2.33 16.46
CA GLY A 586 -13.17 1.95 15.32
C GLY A 586 -13.36 3.07 14.29
N GLY A 587 -13.66 2.67 13.06
CA GLY A 587 -14.09 3.60 11.99
C GLY A 587 -15.60 3.66 11.89
N TYR A 588 -16.19 4.73 11.36
CA TYR A 588 -17.63 4.91 11.14
C TYR A 588 -18.02 4.54 9.71
N GLY A 589 -17.20 3.71 9.05
CA GLY A 589 -17.37 3.35 7.65
C GLY A 589 -17.01 4.49 6.69
N LEU A 590 -17.82 4.60 5.65
CA LEU A 590 -17.59 5.53 4.56
C LEU A 590 -17.74 7.00 4.99
N TYR A 591 -18.86 7.31 5.63
CA TYR A 591 -19.21 8.66 6.08
C TYR A 591 -20.34 8.59 7.11
N TYR A 592 -20.24 9.38 8.18
CA TYR A 592 -21.29 9.51 9.19
C TYR A 592 -21.33 10.94 9.72
N PRO A 593 -22.46 11.67 9.60
CA PRO A 593 -22.53 13.09 10.01
C PRO A 593 -22.19 13.35 11.49
N GLY A 594 -22.39 12.35 12.37
CA GLY A 594 -22.05 12.46 13.78
C GLY A 594 -20.61 12.05 14.11
N ALA A 595 -19.86 11.46 13.17
CA ALA A 595 -18.54 10.91 13.45
C ALA A 595 -17.57 12.01 13.90
N PRO A 596 -16.74 11.76 14.93
CA PRO A 596 -15.65 12.67 15.24
C PRO A 596 -14.71 12.81 14.03
N SER A 597 -14.03 13.95 13.93
CA SER A 597 -13.09 14.21 12.82
C SER A 597 -12.04 13.09 12.70
N GLY A 598 -11.84 12.59 11.46
CA GLY A 598 -10.88 11.54 11.15
C GLY A 598 -11.36 10.12 11.47
N ARG A 599 -12.65 9.94 11.80
CA ARG A 599 -13.21 8.63 12.18
C ARG A 599 -13.98 7.94 11.07
N ASP A 600 -14.15 8.56 9.91
CA ASP A 600 -14.75 7.97 8.71
C ASP A 600 -13.84 8.20 7.51
N ALA A 601 -14.06 7.45 6.43
CA ALA A 601 -13.21 7.48 5.25
C ALA A 601 -13.10 8.88 4.62
N VAL A 602 -14.23 9.60 4.56
CA VAL A 602 -14.31 10.93 3.97
C VAL A 602 -13.45 11.92 4.76
N SER A 603 -13.57 11.94 6.09
CA SER A 603 -12.79 12.84 6.94
C SER A 603 -11.33 12.41 7.09
N SER A 604 -11.05 11.12 7.18
CA SER A 604 -9.69 10.56 7.34
C SER A 604 -8.83 10.76 6.09
N TRP A 605 -9.38 10.53 4.91
CA TRP A 605 -8.65 10.65 3.64
C TRP A 605 -8.84 12.00 2.95
N GLY A 606 -9.69 12.87 3.50
CA GLY A 606 -10.04 14.15 2.90
C GLY A 606 -10.68 13.99 1.53
N LEU A 607 -11.70 13.11 1.45
CA LEU A 607 -12.41 12.80 0.20
C LEU A 607 -13.49 13.85 -0.12
N ASP A 608 -13.86 14.71 0.83
CA ASP A 608 -14.77 15.82 0.62
C ASP A 608 -14.06 16.97 -0.08
N ASN A 609 -14.54 17.33 -1.27
CA ASN A 609 -13.96 18.39 -2.09
C ASN A 609 -14.87 19.61 -2.04
N ALA A 610 -14.50 20.55 -1.15
CA ALA A 610 -15.22 21.80 -0.95
C ALA A 610 -16.68 21.63 -0.46
N GLY A 611 -16.94 20.63 0.39
CA GLY A 611 -18.26 20.41 0.99
C GLY A 611 -19.24 19.73 0.04
N ASP A 612 -18.76 19.01 -0.96
CA ASP A 612 -19.59 18.34 -1.96
C ASP A 612 -20.10 16.97 -1.48
N ILE A 613 -19.49 16.43 -0.42
CA ILE A 613 -20.03 15.30 0.33
C ILE A 613 -20.79 15.86 1.53
N THR A 614 -22.10 16.04 1.36
CA THR A 614 -23.00 16.58 2.39
C THR A 614 -23.77 15.46 3.11
N SER A 615 -24.60 15.84 4.07
CA SER A 615 -25.55 14.93 4.73
C SER A 615 -26.75 14.53 3.85
N ASP A 616 -26.85 15.01 2.60
CA ASP A 616 -27.93 14.70 1.67
C ASP A 616 -27.65 13.39 0.92
N TYR A 617 -28.38 12.33 1.28
CA TYR A 617 -28.28 10.99 0.72
C TYR A 617 -29.32 10.81 -0.39
N PRO A 618 -29.06 10.04 -1.47
CA PRO A 618 -28.03 9.00 -1.62
C PRO A 618 -26.81 9.36 -2.51
N ASN A 619 -26.85 10.47 -3.26
CA ASN A 619 -25.87 10.77 -4.30
C ASN A 619 -24.47 11.07 -3.74
N THR A 620 -24.38 11.77 -2.61
CA THR A 620 -23.10 12.12 -1.96
C THR A 620 -22.35 10.88 -1.46
N ALA A 621 -23.08 9.87 -0.96
CA ALA A 621 -22.51 8.60 -0.53
C ALA A 621 -21.91 7.80 -1.69
N ARG A 622 -22.57 7.79 -2.86
CA ARG A 622 -22.01 7.14 -4.06
C ARG A 622 -20.71 7.82 -4.47
N ARG A 623 -20.66 9.15 -4.46
CA ARG A 623 -19.42 9.89 -4.73
C ARG A 623 -18.31 9.56 -3.73
N ALA A 624 -18.63 9.58 -2.42
CA ALA A 624 -17.70 9.18 -1.37
C ALA A 624 -17.16 7.77 -1.61
N TYR A 625 -18.04 6.82 -1.93
CA TYR A 625 -17.70 5.42 -2.20
C TYR A 625 -16.71 5.27 -3.35
N ARG A 626 -16.95 5.93 -4.49
CA ARG A 626 -16.03 5.87 -5.64
C ARG A 626 -14.67 6.46 -5.32
N ARG A 627 -14.64 7.59 -4.60
CA ARG A 627 -13.38 8.22 -4.15
C ARG A 627 -12.62 7.34 -3.17
N ALA A 628 -13.32 6.70 -2.24
CA ALA A 628 -12.72 5.77 -1.29
C ALA A 628 -12.08 4.59 -2.00
N LEU A 629 -12.77 3.94 -2.95
CA LEU A 629 -12.19 2.80 -3.68
C LEU A 629 -11.07 3.20 -4.63
N CYS A 630 -11.17 4.32 -5.34
CA CYS A 630 -10.05 4.83 -6.14
C CYS A 630 -8.82 5.10 -5.27
N TYR A 631 -9.01 5.65 -4.07
CA TYR A 631 -7.95 5.86 -3.10
C TYR A 631 -7.34 4.54 -2.62
N SER A 632 -8.16 3.58 -2.19
CA SER A 632 -7.71 2.24 -1.76
C SER A 632 -6.90 1.56 -2.88
N VAL A 633 -7.42 1.54 -4.12
CA VAL A 633 -6.75 0.94 -5.29
C VAL A 633 -5.39 1.56 -5.55
N SER A 634 -5.33 2.88 -5.57
CA SER A 634 -4.07 3.61 -5.79
C SER A 634 -3.02 3.27 -4.73
N ARG A 635 -3.45 3.16 -3.46
CA ARG A 635 -2.58 2.92 -2.31
C ARG A 635 -2.03 1.50 -2.32
N TRP A 636 -2.88 0.47 -2.39
CA TRP A 636 -2.41 -0.91 -2.33
C TRP A 636 -1.62 -1.29 -3.57
N LEU A 637 -2.04 -0.83 -4.76
CA LEU A 637 -1.36 -1.16 -6.01
C LEU A 637 0.01 -0.50 -6.07
N GLY A 638 0.11 0.78 -5.72
CA GLY A 638 1.40 1.46 -5.68
C GLY A 638 2.33 0.91 -4.60
N ALA A 639 1.81 0.48 -3.44
CA ALA A 639 2.62 -0.15 -2.39
C ALA A 639 3.25 -1.47 -2.86
N ASN A 640 2.45 -2.33 -3.49
CA ASN A 640 2.93 -3.61 -4.01
C ASN A 640 3.85 -3.45 -5.22
N THR A 641 3.53 -2.53 -6.15
CA THR A 641 4.23 -2.46 -7.45
C THR A 641 5.45 -1.56 -7.44
N THR A 642 5.43 -0.46 -6.67
CA THR A 642 6.51 0.53 -6.66
C THR A 642 7.41 0.34 -5.45
N LEU A 643 6.82 0.19 -4.25
CA LEU A 643 7.60 0.07 -3.02
C LEU A 643 8.13 -1.35 -2.79
N LEU A 644 7.54 -2.35 -3.48
CA LEU A 644 7.68 -3.77 -3.15
C LEU A 644 7.48 -3.97 -1.64
N GLY A 645 6.36 -3.43 -1.14
CA GLY A 645 6.00 -3.35 0.26
C GLY A 645 4.64 -3.96 0.56
N ALA A 646 4.20 -3.76 1.80
CA ALA A 646 2.94 -4.26 2.31
C ALA A 646 1.83 -3.19 2.29
N CYS A 647 0.59 -3.61 2.10
CA CYS A 647 -0.60 -2.80 2.37
C CYS A 647 -1.32 -3.38 3.58
N TYR A 648 -1.78 -2.54 4.50
CA TYR A 648 -2.40 -3.01 5.74
C TYR A 648 -3.62 -2.22 6.18
N VAL A 649 -4.39 -2.87 7.05
CA VAL A 649 -5.56 -2.31 7.74
C VAL A 649 -5.66 -2.81 9.16
N HIS A 650 -6.32 -2.05 10.01
CA HIS A 650 -6.89 -2.53 11.27
C HIS A 650 -8.35 -2.92 11.02
N PRO A 651 -8.76 -4.19 11.21
CA PRO A 651 -10.13 -4.60 10.95
C PRO A 651 -11.16 -3.70 11.65
N ALA A 652 -10.90 -3.31 12.90
CA ALA A 652 -11.70 -2.36 13.69
C ALA A 652 -11.90 -0.98 13.03
N ALA A 653 -10.88 -0.46 12.35
CA ALA A 653 -10.92 0.84 11.69
C ALA A 653 -11.74 0.84 10.39
N ASN A 654 -12.07 -0.34 9.88
CA ASN A 654 -12.68 -0.53 8.57
C ASN A 654 -14.15 -0.96 8.66
N ILE A 655 -14.78 -0.58 9.77
CA ILE A 655 -16.10 -1.03 10.19
C ILE A 655 -17.17 0.01 9.84
N GLY A 656 -17.95 -0.27 8.80
CA GLY A 656 -19.10 0.51 8.37
C GLY A 656 -20.23 -0.38 7.88
N PHE A 657 -20.43 -1.54 8.50
CA PHE A 657 -21.18 -2.64 7.94
C PHE A 657 -22.59 -2.77 8.52
N ASN A 658 -23.45 -3.50 7.80
CA ASN A 658 -24.70 -3.98 8.33
C ASN A 658 -24.43 -5.09 9.36
N LEU A 659 -24.82 -4.95 10.63
CA LEU A 659 -24.60 -6.02 11.62
C LEU A 659 -25.25 -7.35 11.24
N SER A 660 -26.37 -7.32 10.51
CA SER A 660 -27.05 -8.52 10.05
C SER A 660 -26.35 -9.18 8.85
N ASN A 661 -25.53 -8.43 8.13
CA ASN A 661 -24.71 -8.92 7.04
C ASN A 661 -23.37 -8.14 6.98
N PRO A 662 -22.40 -8.46 7.83
CA PRO A 662 -21.17 -7.67 7.95
C PRO A 662 -20.32 -7.61 6.68
N ASN A 663 -20.51 -8.57 5.76
CA ASN A 663 -19.82 -8.65 4.48
C ASN A 663 -20.63 -8.04 3.32
N ALA A 664 -21.75 -7.36 3.60
CA ALA A 664 -22.53 -6.67 2.57
C ALA A 664 -21.70 -5.62 1.84
N ARG A 665 -21.83 -5.62 0.51
CA ARG A 665 -21.30 -4.57 -0.36
C ARG A 665 -22.18 -3.33 -0.34
N PHE A 666 -21.63 -2.20 -0.74
CA PHE A 666 -22.31 -0.93 -0.90
C PHE A 666 -23.33 -1.00 -2.04
N ASP A 667 -24.60 -0.81 -1.68
CA ASP A 667 -25.75 -0.72 -2.58
C ASP A 667 -26.24 0.73 -2.75
N GLY A 668 -25.75 1.65 -1.91
CA GLY A 668 -26.17 3.05 -1.83
C GLY A 668 -27.51 3.25 -1.11
N ILE A 669 -27.95 2.27 -0.32
CA ILE A 669 -29.12 2.33 0.55
C ILE A 669 -28.66 2.46 2.01
N LEU A 670 -29.43 3.20 2.82
CA LEU A 670 -29.24 3.31 4.27
C LEU A 670 -30.13 2.28 4.96
N GLU A 671 -29.57 1.22 5.52
CA GLU A 671 -30.38 0.14 6.09
C GLU A 671 -30.00 -0.26 7.52
N TRP A 672 -28.85 0.17 8.04
CA TRP A 672 -28.41 -0.29 9.36
C TRP A 672 -28.81 0.63 10.53
N LYS A 673 -28.54 1.94 10.43
CA LYS A 673 -28.95 3.01 11.38
C LYS A 673 -29.18 4.30 10.59
N PRO A 674 -29.97 5.28 11.08
CA PRO A 674 -30.13 6.56 10.39
C PRO A 674 -28.77 7.21 10.09
N GLY A 675 -28.38 7.23 8.81
CA GLY A 675 -27.18 7.90 8.33
C GLY A 675 -25.91 7.05 8.16
N LEU A 676 -25.94 5.72 8.30
CA LEU A 676 -24.81 4.83 7.98
C LEU A 676 -25.11 3.93 6.75
N PRO A 677 -24.41 4.12 5.61
CA PRO A 677 -24.55 3.23 4.45
C PRO A 677 -23.88 1.87 4.69
N HIS A 678 -24.35 0.83 4.03
CA HIS A 678 -23.64 -0.46 4.00
C HIS A 678 -22.29 -0.30 3.32
N PHE A 679 -21.19 -0.46 4.05
CA PHE A 679 -19.84 -0.37 3.47
C PHE A 679 -18.83 -1.17 4.28
N ASN A 680 -18.22 -2.17 3.65
CA ASN A 680 -17.10 -2.92 4.21
C ASN A 680 -15.85 -2.71 3.35
N ASN A 681 -14.93 -1.86 3.80
CA ASN A 681 -13.75 -1.51 3.00
C ASN A 681 -12.88 -2.71 2.63
N ILE A 682 -12.81 -3.74 3.49
CA ILE A 682 -12.02 -4.94 3.21
C ILE A 682 -12.64 -5.74 2.07
N VAL A 683 -13.95 -6.01 2.15
CA VAL A 683 -14.67 -6.72 1.09
C VAL A 683 -14.60 -5.94 -0.22
N GLU A 684 -14.88 -4.64 -0.19
CA GLU A 684 -14.86 -3.83 -1.40
C GLU A 684 -13.47 -3.74 -2.02
N THR A 685 -12.44 -3.56 -1.20
CA THR A 685 -11.06 -3.51 -1.67
C THR A 685 -10.62 -4.85 -2.26
N PHE A 686 -11.00 -5.99 -1.66
CA PHE A 686 -10.57 -7.31 -2.12
C PHE A 686 -11.29 -7.73 -3.40
N GLU A 687 -12.59 -7.45 -3.52
CA GLU A 687 -13.31 -7.68 -4.77
C GLU A 687 -12.77 -6.76 -5.89
N GLU A 688 -12.41 -5.52 -5.58
CA GLU A 688 -11.78 -4.62 -6.55
C GLU A 688 -10.35 -5.06 -6.93
N MET A 689 -9.55 -5.54 -5.97
CA MET A 689 -8.25 -6.18 -6.23
C MET A 689 -8.39 -7.34 -7.21
N TYR A 690 -9.41 -8.19 -7.04
CA TYR A 690 -9.67 -9.31 -7.95
C TYR A 690 -9.87 -8.84 -9.40
N LEU A 691 -10.69 -7.81 -9.62
CA LEU A 691 -10.91 -7.25 -10.95
C LEU A 691 -9.62 -6.64 -11.53
N VAL A 692 -8.85 -5.90 -10.73
CA VAL A 692 -7.59 -5.31 -11.17
C VAL A 692 -6.57 -6.39 -11.54
N VAL A 693 -6.42 -7.43 -10.73
CA VAL A 693 -5.51 -8.57 -11.01
C VAL A 693 -5.97 -9.35 -12.23
N GLN A 694 -7.28 -9.51 -12.45
CA GLN A 694 -7.82 -10.14 -13.66
C GLN A 694 -7.42 -9.35 -14.91
N VAL A 695 -7.61 -8.02 -14.90
CA VAL A 695 -7.25 -7.12 -16.00
C VAL A 695 -5.74 -7.12 -16.24
N LEU A 696 -4.92 -7.14 -15.18
CA LEU A 696 -3.46 -7.02 -15.24
C LEU A 696 -2.74 -8.35 -14.97
N SER A 697 -3.37 -9.48 -15.30
CA SER A 697 -2.88 -10.83 -14.95
C SER A 697 -1.53 -11.19 -15.58
N ASP A 698 -1.10 -10.50 -16.64
CA ASP A 698 0.25 -10.64 -17.20
C ASP A 698 1.34 -9.99 -16.33
N TYR A 699 0.94 -9.11 -15.42
CA TYR A 699 1.83 -8.28 -14.59
C TYR A 699 1.72 -8.56 -13.11
N LEU A 700 0.54 -8.95 -12.64
CA LEU A 700 0.20 -9.11 -11.24
C LEU A 700 -0.28 -10.54 -10.98
N PHE A 701 -0.06 -11.03 -9.77
CA PHE A 701 -0.66 -12.25 -9.26
C PHE A 701 -0.91 -12.15 -7.76
N PHE A 702 -1.89 -12.88 -7.26
CA PHE A 702 -2.10 -13.03 -5.83
C PHE A 702 -1.00 -13.91 -5.23
N GLY A 703 -0.31 -13.42 -4.22
CA GLY A 703 0.84 -14.12 -3.64
C GLY A 703 1.00 -13.88 -2.16
N SER A 704 2.22 -14.17 -1.68
CA SER A 704 2.59 -14.06 -0.27
C SER A 704 3.72 -13.07 -0.04
N VAL A 705 3.98 -12.77 1.23
CA VAL A 705 5.17 -12.00 1.62
C VAL A 705 6.48 -12.69 1.18
N SER A 706 6.51 -14.02 1.12
CA SER A 706 7.67 -14.76 0.62
C SER A 706 7.90 -14.52 -0.86
N ASP A 707 6.84 -14.39 -1.67
CA ASP A 707 6.99 -14.05 -3.09
C ASP A 707 7.46 -12.61 -3.27
N LEU A 708 6.99 -11.70 -2.41
CA LEU A 708 7.48 -10.32 -2.39
C LEU A 708 8.97 -10.26 -2.07
N ILE A 709 9.44 -11.03 -1.08
CA ILE A 709 10.86 -11.17 -0.73
C ILE A 709 11.66 -11.70 -1.93
N LYS A 710 11.20 -12.78 -2.58
CA LYS A 710 11.87 -13.34 -3.78
C LYS A 710 12.01 -12.31 -4.91
N VAL A 711 11.00 -11.46 -5.13
CA VAL A 711 11.10 -10.38 -6.13
C VAL A 711 12.11 -9.33 -5.69
N ARG A 712 12.12 -8.95 -4.41
CA ARG A 712 13.11 -8.00 -3.88
C ARG A 712 14.54 -8.51 -4.02
N GLU A 713 14.80 -9.79 -3.75
CA GLU A 713 16.10 -10.42 -3.96
C GLU A 713 16.56 -10.31 -5.42
N LYS A 714 15.66 -10.43 -6.40
CA LYS A 714 15.99 -10.26 -7.82
C LYS A 714 16.31 -8.82 -8.22
N VAL A 715 15.67 -7.85 -7.57
CA VAL A 715 15.67 -6.43 -8.00
C VAL A 715 16.66 -5.58 -7.19
N MET A 716 16.93 -5.96 -5.94
CA MET A 716 17.76 -5.23 -4.99
C MET A 716 19.08 -5.95 -4.65
N GLY A 717 19.22 -7.21 -5.07
CA GLY A 717 20.41 -8.04 -4.86
C GLY A 717 21.52 -7.81 -5.88
#